data_AF-A0A538RFI2-F1
#
_entry.id   AF-A0A538RFI2-F1
#
_cell.length_a   1.000
_cell.length_b   1.000
_cell.length_c   1.000
_cell.angle_alpha   90.00
_cell.angle_beta   90.00
_cell.angle_gamma   90.00
#
_symmetry.space_group_name_H-M   'P 1'
#
loop_
_entity.id
_entity.type
_entity.pdbx_description
1 polymer ?
#
loop_
_entity_poly.entity_id
_entity_poly.type
_entity_poly.pdbx_seq_one_letter_code
_entity_poly.pdbx_strand_id
1 'polypeptide(L)'
;MPIGSRNVSFSYLLLFALLSHGALGIACAADPVLPRVVIRHHDLFVQIIPEQHALIAKDRLTLEMPQPQVPIRFSLAPMLQIDHIALVQTSAGAEVSIHDVPFELEHGSAPESVQEVSIPSQVVAAGLVTLDVHYHGVINDPPRDPRHLRFVTPSETAGHIGPEGVYVSSESHWYPDIPESLSTYTVLVALPTGWTVVTQGRAGESRACPAGLCRSDQMVMTEWAVTQPSEAVTLVANTFVTSFRDWTAKTGQKIRLSTYLFPDDAHLAEEYLDATARYLDVYIPLLGPYPFEKFAVVENFFASGLGMPSFTLLGSSVIKRHYVQPYALGHEIVHSWIGNAVFNHADRGNWVEGLTTYLANYYWHELMGDRAQARDQRRLMVQGYNLHVPPERDYPVAQFTQKQDEHDNAIGYHKAAMLFHLLRQEVGEETFWRALTSLVAQYRGRHAEWRDLERVFAEESRQDLRWFFAQWVEQDGAPVLSLLEAVAHPVAGELAQTFQLEATIVQSNKPFRLLLQLLIRMEGDREHLLTLPLRSLRETISITLPARPITIDLDPEFLTVRRIARQALPPVLTHYVTDRRRSVLMAFTDEADHPSPFQDVVTRIEAQEQQRPIGERTVIASMAQDGLLPQEGSVLVLGSPESRSGIQSILANHCGELTALNDRGVTVMGTAHEGPGLALLVSCHRVDRPGSVVTVLYAATPQAVAKVARLLFFYGWNSFVLFKDGAVVTRGEWPLASDRTEVRFDASNPIR
;
A
#
# COMPACT_ATOMS: atom_id res chain seq x y z
N MET A 1 55.21 33.29 -16.05
CA MET A 1 55.66 34.01 -17.28
C MET A 1 55.97 32.95 -18.34
N PRO A 2 55.75 33.24 -19.64
CA PRO A 2 54.45 33.06 -20.33
C PRO A 2 54.60 32.03 -21.50
N ILE A 3 53.81 31.89 -22.58
CA ILE A 3 52.79 32.67 -23.31
C ILE A 3 51.78 31.65 -23.93
N GLY A 4 50.48 31.90 -24.09
CA GLY A 4 49.68 33.08 -23.73
C GLY A 4 48.23 33.03 -24.25
N SER A 5 47.51 34.11 -23.98
CA SER A 5 46.07 34.32 -24.22
C SER A 5 45.77 35.24 -25.41
N ARG A 6 44.53 35.20 -25.93
CA ARG A 6 43.83 36.33 -26.59
C ARG A 6 42.35 36.29 -26.16
N ASN A 7 41.89 37.26 -25.37
CA ASN A 7 41.21 38.51 -25.79
C ASN A 7 39.89 38.20 -26.53
N VAL A 8 38.70 38.26 -25.90
CA VAL A 8 37.98 39.43 -25.32
C VAL A 8 37.59 40.48 -26.37
N SER A 9 36.28 40.69 -26.53
CA SER A 9 35.71 42.02 -26.78
C SER A 9 34.27 42.07 -26.23
N PHE A 10 34.06 42.93 -25.23
CA PHE A 10 32.74 43.35 -24.76
C PHE A 10 32.40 44.68 -25.46
N SER A 11 31.17 44.83 -25.94
CA SER A 11 30.63 46.13 -26.37
C SER A 11 29.27 46.36 -25.72
N TYR A 12 29.21 47.32 -24.79
CA TYR A 12 27.97 47.83 -24.23
C TYR A 12 27.29 48.80 -25.21
N LEU A 13 25.97 48.75 -25.28
CA LEU A 13 25.14 49.91 -25.61
C LEU A 13 23.77 49.76 -24.93
N LEU A 14 23.43 50.70 -24.06
CA LEU A 14 22.11 50.79 -23.42
C LEU A 14 21.07 51.31 -24.41
N LEU A 15 19.83 50.84 -24.28
CA LEU A 15 18.67 51.72 -24.38
C LEU A 15 17.48 51.18 -23.56
N PHE A 16 16.89 52.05 -22.74
CA PHE A 16 15.65 51.80 -21.98
C PHE A 16 14.42 51.92 -22.89
N ALA A 17 13.39 51.08 -22.70
CA ALA A 17 12.01 51.53 -22.45
C ALA A 17 10.96 50.39 -22.32
N LEU A 18 10.25 50.39 -21.19
CA LEU A 18 8.78 50.20 -21.03
C LEU A 18 8.06 48.94 -21.57
N LEU A 19 7.74 48.05 -20.61
CA LEU A 19 6.41 47.48 -20.32
C LEU A 19 5.38 47.27 -21.46
N SER A 20 5.06 46.00 -21.73
CA SER A 20 3.67 45.56 -21.95
C SER A 20 3.46 44.16 -21.34
N HIS A 21 2.35 43.97 -20.62
CA HIS A 21 2.02 42.67 -20.03
C HIS A 21 1.47 41.73 -21.12
N GLY A 22 2.14 40.60 -21.34
CA GLY A 22 1.64 39.49 -22.15
C GLY A 22 1.70 38.21 -21.32
N ALA A 23 0.54 37.73 -20.87
CA ALA A 23 0.44 36.44 -20.18
C ALA A 23 0.66 35.30 -21.18
N LEU A 24 1.92 34.89 -21.35
CA LEU A 24 2.26 33.63 -22.00
C LEU A 24 1.92 32.49 -21.05
N GLY A 25 0.67 32.04 -21.09
CA GLY A 25 0.30 30.72 -20.60
C GLY A 25 1.12 29.70 -21.36
N ILE A 26 2.09 29.07 -20.69
CA ILE A 26 2.81 27.93 -21.24
C ILE A 26 1.82 26.77 -21.24
N ALA A 27 1.08 26.64 -22.33
CA ALA A 27 0.40 25.41 -22.66
C ALA A 27 1.48 24.35 -22.86
N CYS A 28 1.77 23.57 -21.81
CA CYS A 28 2.46 22.30 -21.96
C CYS A 28 1.61 21.44 -22.88
N ALA A 29 1.96 21.39 -24.15
CA ALA A 29 1.42 20.39 -25.06
C ALA A 29 1.68 19.02 -24.43
N ALA A 30 0.62 18.24 -24.24
CA ALA A 30 0.81 16.80 -24.09
C ALA A 30 1.56 16.32 -25.34
N ASP A 31 2.57 15.48 -25.17
CA ASP A 31 3.26 14.87 -26.31
C ASP A 31 2.20 14.22 -27.21
N PRO A 32 2.23 14.46 -28.54
CA PRO A 32 1.24 13.89 -29.43
C PRO A 32 1.36 12.37 -29.36
N VAL A 33 0.33 11.73 -28.79
CA VAL A 33 0.22 10.27 -28.76
C VAL A 33 0.27 9.78 -30.21
N LEU A 34 1.44 9.29 -30.61
CA LEU A 34 1.63 8.70 -31.93
C LEU A 34 0.62 7.55 -32.04
N PRO A 35 -0.15 7.48 -33.13
CA PRO A 35 -1.20 6.47 -33.23
C PRO A 35 -0.52 5.09 -33.36
N ARG A 36 -0.72 4.25 -32.33
CA ARG A 36 -0.13 2.92 -32.19
C ARG A 36 -1.12 1.84 -32.66
N VAL A 37 -0.60 0.65 -32.97
CA VAL A 37 -1.44 -0.55 -33.08
C VAL A 37 -1.96 -0.87 -31.68
N VAL A 38 -3.26 -1.16 -31.57
CA VAL A 38 -3.88 -1.58 -30.31
C VAL A 38 -4.80 -2.77 -30.55
N ILE A 39 -4.87 -3.69 -29.59
CA ILE A 39 -5.91 -4.72 -29.57
C ILE A 39 -7.20 -4.09 -28.99
N ARG A 40 -8.35 -4.48 -29.56
CA ARG A 40 -9.70 -4.04 -29.15
C ARG A 40 -10.52 -5.19 -28.57
N HIS A 41 -10.34 -6.39 -29.09
CA HIS A 41 -11.06 -7.58 -28.64
C HIS A 41 -10.20 -8.84 -28.78
N HIS A 42 -10.36 -9.77 -27.83
CA HIS A 42 -9.87 -11.16 -27.90
C HIS A 42 -11.06 -12.12 -27.87
N ASP A 43 -11.18 -12.99 -28.86
CA ASP A 43 -12.00 -14.21 -28.81
C ASP A 43 -11.07 -15.39 -28.44
N LEU A 44 -10.82 -15.57 -27.15
CA LEU A 44 -9.77 -16.45 -26.61
C LEU A 44 -10.33 -17.79 -26.12
N PHE A 45 -10.05 -18.87 -26.84
CA PHE A 45 -10.20 -20.23 -26.33
C PHE A 45 -8.89 -20.70 -25.68
N VAL A 46 -8.98 -21.26 -24.47
CA VAL A 46 -7.84 -21.88 -23.79
C VAL A 46 -8.23 -23.18 -23.08
N GLN A 47 -7.50 -24.25 -23.38
CA GLN A 47 -7.56 -25.51 -22.66
C GLN A 47 -6.39 -25.57 -21.66
N ILE A 48 -6.69 -25.74 -20.38
CA ILE A 48 -5.69 -25.79 -19.30
C ILE A 48 -5.54 -27.23 -18.81
N ILE A 49 -4.30 -27.67 -18.61
CA ILE A 49 -3.94 -29.03 -18.18
C ILE A 49 -3.06 -28.95 -16.91
N PRO A 50 -3.67 -28.90 -15.71
CA PRO A 50 -2.96 -28.74 -14.42
C PRO A 50 -1.79 -29.71 -14.21
N GLU A 51 -2.03 -31.01 -14.45
CA GLU A 51 -1.04 -32.10 -14.30
C GLU A 51 0.20 -32.00 -15.24
N GLN A 52 0.17 -31.09 -16.22
CA GLN A 52 1.24 -30.88 -17.19
C GLN A 52 1.82 -29.46 -17.12
N HIS A 53 1.34 -28.64 -16.18
CA HIS A 53 1.61 -27.20 -16.10
C HIS A 53 1.33 -26.44 -17.41
N ALA A 54 0.42 -26.97 -18.25
CA ALA A 54 0.35 -26.63 -19.66
C ALA A 54 -0.97 -25.95 -20.07
N LEU A 55 -0.88 -25.13 -21.11
CA LEU A 55 -2.03 -24.56 -21.82
C LEU A 55 -1.93 -24.83 -23.33
N ILE A 56 -3.10 -24.87 -23.98
CA ILE A 56 -3.27 -24.90 -25.43
C ILE A 56 -4.32 -23.85 -25.75
N ALA A 57 -4.00 -22.89 -26.60
CA ALA A 57 -4.85 -21.74 -26.82
C ALA A 57 -5.00 -21.39 -28.30
N LYS A 58 -6.16 -20.82 -28.60
CA LYS A 58 -6.46 -20.13 -29.84
C LYS A 58 -7.02 -18.77 -29.45
N ASP A 59 -6.32 -17.71 -29.84
CA ASP A 59 -6.82 -16.35 -29.71
C ASP A 59 -7.22 -15.82 -31.10
N ARG A 60 -8.32 -15.07 -31.16
CA ARG A 60 -8.68 -14.25 -32.30
C ARG A 60 -8.65 -12.78 -31.87
N LEU A 61 -7.60 -12.10 -32.32
CA LEU A 61 -7.32 -10.71 -32.03
C LEU A 61 -8.06 -9.81 -33.03
N THR A 62 -8.82 -8.84 -32.52
CA THR A 62 -9.30 -7.70 -33.33
C THR A 62 -8.42 -6.50 -33.03
N LEU A 63 -7.61 -6.09 -34.01
CA LEU A 63 -6.63 -5.02 -33.94
C LEU A 63 -7.12 -3.77 -34.67
N GLU A 64 -6.75 -2.60 -34.16
CA GLU A 64 -6.90 -1.33 -34.88
C GLU A 64 -5.53 -0.87 -35.39
N MET A 65 -5.38 -0.87 -36.71
CA MET A 65 -4.15 -0.46 -37.41
C MET A 65 -4.22 1.04 -37.75
N PRO A 66 -3.36 1.89 -37.17
CA PRO A 66 -3.46 3.34 -37.28
C PRO A 66 -3.15 3.87 -38.69
N GLN A 67 -2.22 3.20 -39.38
CA GLN A 67 -1.73 3.50 -40.72
C GLN A 67 -1.31 2.18 -41.38
N PRO A 68 -1.27 2.10 -42.73
CA PRO A 68 -0.76 0.89 -43.38
C PRO A 68 0.75 0.79 -43.16
N GLN A 69 1.32 -0.40 -43.29
CA GLN A 69 2.78 -0.62 -43.20
C GLN A 69 3.42 -0.33 -41.83
N VAL A 70 2.64 -0.31 -40.74
CA VAL A 70 3.14 -0.46 -39.36
C VAL A 70 3.24 -1.96 -39.00
N PRO A 71 4.38 -2.47 -38.48
CA PRO A 71 4.47 -3.87 -38.05
C PRO A 71 3.65 -4.10 -36.78
N ILE A 72 3.06 -5.28 -36.64
CA ILE A 72 2.39 -5.68 -35.39
C ILE A 72 3.45 -6.37 -34.53
N ARG A 73 3.52 -6.01 -33.25
CA ARG A 73 4.40 -6.63 -32.26
C ARG A 73 3.61 -6.96 -31.02
N PHE A 74 3.60 -8.21 -30.60
CA PHE A 74 2.96 -8.64 -29.36
C PHE A 74 3.92 -9.47 -28.50
N SER A 75 3.67 -9.45 -27.19
CA SER A 75 4.41 -10.22 -26.20
C SER A 75 3.79 -11.59 -25.97
N LEU A 76 4.62 -12.58 -25.65
CA LEU A 76 4.19 -13.91 -25.21
C LEU A 76 5.24 -14.51 -24.25
N ALA A 77 4.86 -15.46 -23.39
CA ALA A 77 5.79 -16.11 -22.46
C ALA A 77 6.82 -16.99 -23.22
N PRO A 78 8.11 -17.00 -22.86
CA PRO A 78 9.14 -17.72 -23.64
C PRO A 78 8.97 -19.25 -23.70
N MET A 79 8.14 -19.83 -22.82
CA MET A 79 7.82 -21.26 -22.80
C MET A 79 6.58 -21.63 -23.63
N LEU A 80 5.94 -20.66 -24.30
CA LEU A 80 4.84 -20.87 -25.23
C LEU A 80 5.36 -20.90 -26.67
N GLN A 81 4.88 -21.85 -27.47
CA GLN A 81 5.24 -22.03 -28.87
C GLN A 81 4.04 -21.65 -29.73
N ILE A 82 4.27 -20.81 -30.75
CA ILE A 82 3.26 -20.45 -31.73
C ILE A 82 3.19 -21.53 -32.81
N ASP A 83 2.03 -22.16 -32.94
CA ASP A 83 1.74 -23.18 -33.94
C ASP A 83 1.48 -22.56 -35.32
N HIS A 84 0.67 -21.48 -35.36
CA HIS A 84 0.44 -20.69 -36.57
C HIS A 84 -0.13 -19.30 -36.25
N ILE A 85 0.02 -18.37 -37.20
CA ILE A 85 -0.68 -17.08 -37.24
C ILE A 85 -1.31 -16.92 -38.62
N ALA A 86 -2.60 -16.55 -38.68
CA ALA A 86 -3.27 -16.24 -39.93
C ALA A 86 -4.10 -14.95 -39.88
N LEU A 87 -4.09 -14.22 -41.00
CA LEU A 87 -4.92 -13.06 -41.26
C LEU A 87 -6.31 -13.51 -41.71
N VAL A 88 -7.33 -12.98 -41.04
CA VAL A 88 -8.74 -13.25 -41.33
C VAL A 88 -9.32 -12.04 -42.07
N GLN A 89 -9.74 -12.23 -43.32
CA GLN A 89 -10.39 -11.19 -44.13
C GLN A 89 -11.83 -11.56 -44.44
N THR A 90 -12.75 -10.64 -44.16
CA THR A 90 -14.18 -10.79 -44.47
C THR A 90 -14.50 -10.10 -45.79
N SER A 91 -14.84 -10.89 -46.82
CA SER A 91 -15.29 -10.34 -48.10
C SER A 91 -16.75 -9.88 -48.04
N ALA A 92 -17.17 -9.03 -48.99
CA ALA A 92 -18.52 -8.42 -49.02
C ALA A 92 -19.69 -9.40 -49.36
N GLY A 93 -19.50 -10.69 -49.08
CA GLY A 93 -20.49 -11.77 -49.24
C GLY A 93 -20.49 -12.80 -48.11
N ALA A 94 -19.86 -12.49 -46.97
CA ALA A 94 -19.68 -13.36 -45.80
C ALA A 94 -18.74 -14.58 -45.97
N GLU A 95 -18.09 -14.73 -47.13
CA GLU A 95 -16.94 -15.65 -47.25
C GLU A 95 -15.73 -15.05 -46.52
N VAL A 96 -15.19 -15.83 -45.58
CA VAL A 96 -14.02 -15.52 -44.78
C VAL A 96 -12.80 -16.19 -45.42
N SER A 97 -11.83 -15.40 -45.89
CA SER A 97 -10.54 -15.94 -46.31
C SER A 97 -9.54 -15.88 -45.15
N ILE A 98 -8.80 -16.98 -44.99
CA ILE A 98 -7.75 -17.14 -43.98
C ILE A 98 -6.43 -17.29 -44.73
N HIS A 99 -5.44 -16.46 -44.38
CA HIS A 99 -4.14 -16.43 -45.03
C HIS A 99 -3.03 -16.51 -43.97
N ASP A 100 -2.20 -17.55 -44.03
CA ASP A 100 -1.03 -17.70 -43.14
C ASP A 100 -0.09 -16.49 -43.26
N VAL A 101 0.40 -16.01 -42.13
CA VAL A 101 1.23 -14.81 -42.01
C VAL A 101 2.62 -15.20 -41.51
N PRO A 102 3.71 -14.84 -42.21
CA PRO A 102 5.05 -15.04 -41.68
C PRO A 102 5.28 -14.14 -40.46
N PHE A 103 5.99 -14.64 -39.45
CA PHE A 103 6.36 -13.91 -38.25
C PHE A 103 7.82 -14.17 -37.86
N GLU A 104 8.39 -13.23 -37.12
CA GLU A 104 9.75 -13.30 -36.56
C GLU A 104 9.65 -13.33 -35.03
N LEU A 105 10.46 -14.17 -34.39
CA LEU A 105 10.51 -14.31 -32.93
C LEU A 105 11.81 -13.69 -32.39
N GLU A 106 11.73 -12.48 -31.85
CA GLU A 106 12.84 -11.86 -31.13
C GLU A 106 12.84 -12.37 -29.68
N HIS A 107 13.90 -13.11 -29.33
CA HIS A 107 14.15 -13.54 -27.95
C HIS A 107 15.13 -12.56 -27.31
N GLY A 108 14.83 -12.11 -26.10
CA GLY A 108 15.77 -11.31 -25.32
C GLY A 108 17.04 -12.08 -24.97
N SER A 109 18.03 -11.35 -24.43
CA SER A 109 19.38 -11.88 -24.17
C SER A 109 19.48 -12.89 -23.01
N ALA A 110 18.36 -13.22 -22.34
CA ALA A 110 18.29 -14.17 -21.24
C ALA A 110 17.16 -15.20 -21.48
N PRO A 111 17.30 -16.49 -21.11
CA PRO A 111 16.28 -17.51 -21.39
C PRO A 111 14.88 -17.25 -20.81
N GLU A 112 14.79 -16.42 -19.77
CA GLU A 112 13.54 -16.06 -19.07
C GLU A 112 12.88 -14.79 -19.64
N SER A 113 13.50 -14.10 -20.61
CA SER A 113 12.91 -12.90 -21.18
C SER A 113 11.68 -13.22 -22.04
N VAL A 114 10.65 -12.40 -21.92
CA VAL A 114 9.49 -12.32 -22.82
C VAL A 114 9.93 -12.40 -24.28
N GLN A 115 9.23 -13.21 -25.09
CA GLN A 115 9.43 -13.23 -26.55
C GLN A 115 8.59 -12.12 -27.20
N GLU A 116 9.20 -11.34 -28.10
CA GLU A 116 8.51 -10.35 -28.92
C GLU A 116 8.25 -10.96 -30.31
N VAL A 117 6.97 -11.04 -30.69
CA VAL A 117 6.53 -11.66 -31.94
C VAL A 117 6.20 -10.57 -32.93
N SER A 118 7.01 -10.45 -33.98
CA SER A 118 6.89 -9.40 -35.00
C SER A 118 6.24 -9.94 -36.28
N ILE A 119 5.15 -9.30 -36.71
CA ILE A 119 4.50 -9.55 -38.01
C ILE A 119 4.92 -8.45 -39.00
N PRO A 120 5.51 -8.80 -40.16
CA PRO A 120 5.93 -7.84 -41.17
C PRO A 120 4.78 -7.00 -41.72
N SER A 121 5.02 -5.70 -41.80
CA SER A 121 3.97 -4.72 -42.07
C SER A 121 3.40 -4.72 -43.49
N GLN A 122 4.05 -5.43 -44.42
CA GLN A 122 3.62 -5.59 -45.81
C GLN A 122 2.34 -6.44 -45.95
N VAL A 123 1.99 -7.21 -44.90
CA VAL A 123 0.84 -8.11 -44.90
C VAL A 123 -0.45 -7.41 -44.45
N VAL A 124 -0.36 -6.20 -43.88
CA VAL A 124 -1.44 -5.60 -43.08
C VAL A 124 -1.83 -4.20 -43.58
N ALA A 125 -3.13 -3.99 -43.81
CA ALA A 125 -3.72 -2.71 -44.19
C ALA A 125 -4.11 -1.86 -42.96
N ALA A 126 -4.42 -0.58 -43.17
CA ALA A 126 -4.98 0.29 -42.13
C ALA A 126 -6.44 -0.06 -41.80
N GLY A 127 -6.89 0.30 -40.60
CA GLY A 127 -8.23 0.04 -40.11
C GLY A 127 -8.32 -1.21 -39.23
N LEU A 128 -9.50 -1.83 -39.17
CA LEU A 128 -9.72 -3.03 -38.36
C LEU A 128 -9.16 -4.27 -39.05
N VAL A 129 -8.39 -5.06 -38.31
CA VAL A 129 -7.69 -6.26 -38.77
C VAL A 129 -7.95 -7.40 -37.79
N THR A 130 -8.17 -8.60 -38.29
CA THR A 130 -8.40 -9.78 -37.46
C THR A 130 -7.30 -10.81 -37.68
N LEU A 131 -6.67 -11.28 -36.60
CA LEU A 131 -5.65 -12.34 -36.61
C LEU A 131 -6.10 -13.53 -35.77
N ASP A 132 -5.99 -14.74 -36.30
CA ASP A 132 -6.05 -15.97 -35.51
C ASP A 132 -4.62 -16.38 -35.12
N VAL A 133 -4.33 -16.51 -33.82
CA VAL A 133 -3.04 -16.95 -33.26
C VAL A 133 -3.26 -18.25 -32.50
N HIS A 134 -2.57 -19.33 -32.87
CA HIS A 134 -2.65 -20.63 -32.20
C HIS A 134 -1.32 -20.92 -31.53
N TYR A 135 -1.34 -21.33 -30.26
CA TYR A 135 -0.14 -21.53 -29.47
C TYR A 135 -0.36 -22.50 -28.31
N HIS A 136 0.71 -23.13 -27.83
CA HIS A 136 0.68 -24.03 -26.68
C HIS A 136 2.00 -24.03 -25.93
N GLY A 137 2.00 -24.48 -24.68
CA GLY A 137 3.24 -24.63 -23.90
C GLY A 137 2.98 -24.69 -22.40
N VAL A 138 3.99 -24.32 -21.62
CA VAL A 138 4.01 -24.46 -20.16
C VAL A 138 4.09 -23.10 -19.47
N ILE A 139 3.32 -22.91 -18.40
CA ILE A 139 3.42 -21.76 -17.48
C ILE A 139 3.58 -22.33 -16.05
N ASN A 140 4.80 -22.26 -15.53
CA ASN A 140 5.20 -22.91 -14.28
C ASN A 140 6.20 -22.03 -13.50
N ASP A 141 5.74 -20.91 -12.96
CA ASP A 141 6.45 -20.14 -11.93
C ASP A 141 5.75 -20.35 -10.58
N PRO A 142 6.07 -21.42 -9.84
CA PRO A 142 5.37 -21.77 -8.61
C PRO A 142 5.54 -20.67 -7.54
N PRO A 143 4.49 -20.36 -6.75
CA PRO A 143 4.52 -19.28 -5.77
C PRO A 143 5.68 -19.38 -4.78
N ARG A 144 6.44 -18.29 -4.64
CA ARG A 144 7.60 -18.18 -3.73
C ARG A 144 7.26 -17.30 -2.53
N ASP A 145 7.71 -17.69 -1.34
CA ASP A 145 7.55 -16.87 -0.14
C ASP A 145 8.25 -15.51 -0.31
N PRO A 146 7.59 -14.39 0.05
CA PRO A 146 8.14 -13.06 -0.12
C PRO A 146 9.33 -12.82 0.80
N ARG A 147 10.24 -11.95 0.36
CA ARG A 147 11.53 -11.70 1.03
C ARG A 147 11.43 -10.94 2.37
N HIS A 148 10.23 -10.57 2.81
CA HIS A 148 9.98 -9.67 3.94
C HIS A 148 9.15 -10.30 5.07
N LEU A 149 9.39 -9.83 6.29
CA LEU A 149 9.03 -10.53 7.54
C LEU A 149 7.56 -10.40 8.01
N ARG A 150 6.60 -10.19 7.10
CA ARG A 150 5.18 -10.01 7.48
C ARG A 150 4.28 -11.10 6.92
N PHE A 151 3.40 -11.58 7.80
CA PHE A 151 2.36 -12.59 7.53
C PHE A 151 1.31 -12.22 6.47
N VAL A 152 1.40 -11.02 5.90
CA VAL A 152 0.51 -10.49 4.85
C VAL A 152 1.37 -9.75 3.84
N THR A 153 2.25 -10.49 3.17
CA THR A 153 2.85 -10.09 1.90
C THR A 153 2.50 -11.21 0.92
N PRO A 154 2.00 -10.91 -0.28
CA PRO A 154 1.70 -11.95 -1.26
C PRO A 154 2.94 -12.77 -1.62
N SER A 155 2.75 -14.03 -2.01
CA SER A 155 3.80 -14.83 -2.64
C SER A 155 4.15 -14.24 -4.01
N GLU A 156 5.44 -14.28 -4.38
CA GLU A 156 5.93 -13.85 -5.70
C GLU A 156 5.65 -14.97 -6.74
N THR A 157 4.82 -14.69 -7.75
CA THR A 157 4.61 -15.54 -8.96
C THR A 157 4.07 -14.67 -10.10
N ALA A 158 4.63 -14.83 -11.31
CA ALA A 158 4.06 -14.24 -12.52
C ALA A 158 2.88 -15.07 -13.07
N GLY A 159 2.92 -16.39 -12.88
CA GLY A 159 1.85 -17.30 -13.26
C GLY A 159 2.22 -18.77 -13.08
N HIS A 160 1.27 -19.56 -12.58
CA HIS A 160 1.41 -20.98 -12.32
C HIS A 160 0.16 -21.75 -12.76
N ILE A 161 0.36 -22.80 -13.55
CA ILE A 161 -0.64 -23.83 -13.82
C ILE A 161 -0.17 -25.08 -13.06
N GLY A 162 -0.96 -25.61 -12.12
CA GLY A 162 -0.59 -26.83 -11.42
C GLY A 162 -1.78 -27.52 -10.73
N PRO A 163 -1.61 -28.78 -10.27
CA PRO A 163 -2.67 -29.54 -9.60
C PRO A 163 -3.14 -28.92 -8.27
N GLU A 164 -2.32 -28.09 -7.62
CA GLU A 164 -2.70 -27.30 -6.44
C GLU A 164 -3.62 -26.11 -6.76
N GLY A 165 -3.63 -25.67 -8.02
CA GLY A 165 -4.38 -24.52 -8.50
C GLY A 165 -3.76 -23.86 -9.73
N VAL A 166 -4.58 -23.06 -10.41
CA VAL A 166 -4.17 -22.26 -11.56
C VAL A 166 -4.31 -20.78 -11.23
N TYR A 167 -3.28 -20.00 -11.51
CA TYR A 167 -3.27 -18.55 -11.50
C TYR A 167 -2.41 -18.07 -12.68
N VAL A 168 -2.99 -17.34 -13.64
CA VAL A 168 -2.22 -16.67 -14.70
C VAL A 168 -2.71 -15.24 -14.88
N SER A 169 -1.80 -14.28 -14.74
CA SER A 169 -2.00 -12.84 -14.96
C SER A 169 -1.26 -12.37 -16.22
N SER A 170 -1.47 -11.13 -16.66
CA SER A 170 -0.72 -10.56 -17.79
C SER A 170 0.81 -10.61 -17.62
N GLU A 171 1.32 -10.60 -16.38
CA GLU A 171 2.76 -10.71 -16.07
C GLU A 171 3.37 -12.05 -16.52
N SER A 172 2.56 -13.12 -16.61
CA SER A 172 3.01 -14.39 -17.20
C SER A 172 3.09 -14.36 -18.73
N HIS A 173 2.58 -13.32 -19.39
CA HIS A 173 2.45 -13.23 -20.85
C HIS A 173 1.77 -14.48 -21.47
N TRP A 174 0.75 -15.03 -20.79
CA TRP A 174 0.08 -16.28 -21.18
C TRP A 174 -0.81 -16.17 -22.43
N TYR A 175 -1.03 -14.96 -22.95
CA TYR A 175 -1.74 -14.68 -24.19
C TYR A 175 -1.04 -13.56 -24.98
N PRO A 176 -1.24 -13.46 -26.31
CA PRO A 176 -0.70 -12.39 -27.13
C PRO A 176 -1.20 -11.01 -26.69
N ASP A 177 -0.32 -10.14 -26.21
CA ASP A 177 -0.69 -8.77 -25.82
C ASP A 177 0.21 -7.68 -26.40
N ILE A 178 -0.39 -6.52 -26.70
CA ILE A 178 0.30 -5.30 -27.14
C ILE A 178 0.19 -4.26 -26.02
N PRO A 179 1.31 -3.84 -25.39
CA PRO A 179 1.31 -2.90 -24.27
C PRO A 179 0.47 -1.64 -24.51
N GLU A 180 -0.19 -1.18 -23.45
CA GLU A 180 -1.18 -0.07 -23.45
C GLU A 180 -2.51 -0.37 -24.19
N SER A 181 -2.74 -1.59 -24.68
CA SER A 181 -4.06 -1.97 -25.23
C SER A 181 -5.11 -2.11 -24.12
N LEU A 182 -6.22 -1.38 -24.27
CA LEU A 182 -7.41 -1.58 -23.44
C LEU A 182 -8.41 -2.45 -24.22
N SER A 183 -8.35 -3.76 -23.98
CA SER A 183 -9.09 -4.78 -24.70
C SER A 183 -10.38 -5.20 -23.98
N THR A 184 -11.36 -5.66 -24.75
CA THR A 184 -12.48 -6.49 -24.26
C THR A 184 -12.21 -7.96 -24.56
N TYR A 185 -12.84 -8.89 -23.85
CA TYR A 185 -12.50 -10.31 -23.95
C TYR A 185 -13.75 -11.20 -23.96
N THR A 186 -13.81 -12.14 -24.90
CA THR A 186 -14.68 -13.32 -24.85
C THR A 186 -13.78 -14.52 -24.59
N VAL A 187 -13.79 -15.06 -23.37
CA VAL A 187 -12.87 -16.12 -22.95
C VAL A 187 -13.60 -17.44 -22.75
N LEU A 188 -13.18 -18.48 -23.47
CA LEU A 188 -13.74 -19.82 -23.42
C LEU A 188 -12.72 -20.78 -22.84
N VAL A 189 -12.86 -21.10 -21.55
CA VAL A 189 -11.85 -21.88 -20.80
C VAL A 189 -12.31 -23.32 -20.64
N ALA A 190 -11.48 -24.27 -21.06
CA ALA A 190 -11.69 -25.70 -20.87
C ALA A 190 -10.74 -26.27 -19.79
N LEU A 191 -11.31 -26.97 -18.82
CA LEU A 191 -10.66 -27.50 -17.61
C LEU A 191 -11.11 -28.95 -17.32
N PRO A 192 -10.36 -29.71 -16.49
CA PRO A 192 -10.81 -31.02 -16.04
C PRO A 192 -12.16 -30.97 -15.30
N THR A 193 -12.99 -32.00 -15.46
CA THR A 193 -14.26 -32.13 -14.72
C THR A 193 -14.06 -31.94 -13.21
N GLY A 194 -14.86 -31.07 -12.59
CA GLY A 194 -14.78 -30.74 -11.16
C GLY A 194 -14.03 -29.45 -10.84
N TRP A 195 -13.24 -28.93 -11.79
CA TRP A 195 -12.62 -27.60 -11.67
C TRP A 195 -13.60 -26.50 -12.09
N THR A 196 -13.44 -25.33 -11.48
CA THR A 196 -14.16 -24.10 -11.82
C THR A 196 -13.14 -23.01 -12.12
N VAL A 197 -13.27 -22.37 -13.29
CA VAL A 197 -12.54 -21.13 -13.62
C VAL A 197 -13.25 -19.91 -13.04
N VAL A 198 -12.46 -18.92 -12.63
CA VAL A 198 -12.91 -17.56 -12.33
C VAL A 198 -12.04 -16.57 -13.09
N THR A 199 -12.68 -15.58 -13.73
CA THR A 199 -12.01 -14.42 -14.31
C THR A 199 -12.88 -13.17 -14.18
N GLN A 200 -12.53 -12.10 -14.87
CA GLN A 200 -13.24 -10.83 -14.90
C GLN A 200 -14.59 -10.96 -15.62
N GLY A 201 -15.49 -10.01 -15.42
CA GLY A 201 -16.76 -9.94 -16.15
C GLY A 201 -17.76 -11.04 -15.76
N ARG A 202 -18.57 -11.49 -16.72
CA ARG A 202 -19.73 -12.36 -16.46
C ARG A 202 -19.53 -13.78 -17.00
N ALA A 203 -19.69 -14.77 -16.14
CA ALA A 203 -19.73 -16.19 -16.53
C ALA A 203 -21.05 -16.57 -17.23
N GLY A 204 -20.96 -17.42 -18.25
CA GLY A 204 -22.04 -18.28 -18.72
C GLY A 204 -22.10 -19.60 -17.96
N GLU A 205 -22.96 -20.52 -18.40
CA GLU A 205 -23.07 -21.86 -17.82
C GLU A 205 -21.92 -22.77 -18.27
N SER A 206 -21.36 -23.52 -17.32
CA SER A 206 -20.38 -24.57 -17.60
C SER A 206 -21.03 -25.75 -18.31
N ARG A 207 -20.45 -26.19 -19.42
CA ARG A 207 -20.93 -27.26 -20.29
C ARG A 207 -19.83 -28.29 -20.55
N ALA A 208 -20.18 -29.53 -20.90
CA ALA A 208 -19.17 -30.49 -21.36
C ALA A 208 -18.47 -29.95 -22.63
N CYS A 209 -17.15 -30.15 -22.75
CA CYS A 209 -16.44 -29.71 -23.94
C CYS A 209 -16.88 -30.51 -25.17
N PRO A 210 -17.17 -29.86 -26.33
CA PRO A 210 -17.51 -30.56 -27.56
C PRO A 210 -16.41 -31.52 -28.03
N ALA A 211 -16.83 -32.70 -28.49
CA ALA A 211 -15.93 -33.68 -29.09
C ALA A 211 -15.14 -33.07 -30.27
N GLY A 212 -13.82 -33.23 -30.26
CA GLY A 212 -12.91 -32.67 -31.25
C GLY A 212 -12.46 -31.22 -31.01
N LEU A 213 -13.00 -30.52 -29.98
CA LEU A 213 -12.48 -29.21 -29.56
C LEU A 213 -11.43 -29.34 -28.43
N CYS A 214 -11.67 -30.22 -27.46
CA CYS A 214 -10.72 -30.53 -26.40
C CYS A 214 -9.93 -31.83 -26.68
N ARG A 215 -8.74 -31.96 -26.09
CA ARG A 215 -7.92 -33.21 -26.12
C ARG A 215 -8.55 -34.40 -25.38
N SER A 216 -9.59 -34.19 -24.57
CA SER A 216 -10.25 -35.22 -23.76
C SER A 216 -11.72 -34.89 -23.57
N ASP A 217 -12.57 -35.92 -23.57
CA ASP A 217 -14.01 -35.82 -23.32
C ASP A 217 -14.33 -35.56 -21.83
N GLN A 218 -13.34 -35.65 -20.92
CA GLN A 218 -13.50 -35.42 -19.48
C GLN A 218 -13.31 -33.95 -19.07
N MET A 219 -13.49 -33.01 -20.00
CA MET A 219 -13.29 -31.58 -19.81
C MET A 219 -14.62 -30.83 -19.72
N VAL A 220 -14.72 -29.90 -18.78
CA VAL A 220 -15.79 -28.90 -18.70
C VAL A 220 -15.30 -27.58 -19.28
N MET A 221 -16.20 -26.83 -19.90
CA MET A 221 -15.91 -25.60 -20.62
C MET A 221 -16.85 -24.49 -20.15
N THR A 222 -16.29 -23.35 -19.77
CA THR A 222 -17.01 -22.18 -19.27
C THR A 222 -16.65 -20.95 -20.09
N GLU A 223 -17.66 -20.17 -20.45
CA GLU A 223 -17.54 -18.95 -21.24
C GLU A 223 -17.63 -17.73 -20.33
N TRP A 224 -16.80 -16.72 -20.58
CA TRP A 224 -16.74 -15.48 -19.81
C TRP A 224 -16.74 -14.27 -20.75
N ALA A 225 -17.57 -13.29 -20.46
CA ALA A 225 -17.66 -12.04 -21.21
C ALA A 225 -17.14 -10.86 -20.37
N VAL A 226 -16.03 -10.25 -20.82
CA VAL A 226 -15.42 -9.04 -20.26
C VAL A 226 -15.76 -7.87 -21.19
N THR A 227 -16.88 -7.21 -20.88
CA THR A 227 -17.49 -6.16 -21.73
C THR A 227 -16.97 -4.75 -21.45
N GLN A 228 -16.28 -4.53 -20.33
CA GLN A 228 -15.52 -3.31 -20.06
C GLN A 228 -14.11 -3.47 -20.65
N PRO A 229 -13.54 -2.46 -21.33
CA PRO A 229 -12.12 -2.46 -21.68
C PRO A 229 -11.24 -2.58 -20.44
N SER A 230 -10.23 -3.45 -20.49
CA SER A 230 -9.29 -3.72 -19.40
C SER A 230 -7.87 -3.88 -19.92
N GLU A 231 -6.88 -3.46 -19.11
CA GLU A 231 -5.45 -3.59 -19.39
C GLU A 231 -4.97 -5.05 -19.48
N ALA A 232 -5.69 -5.98 -18.86
CA ALA A 232 -5.27 -7.38 -18.76
C ALA A 232 -6.45 -8.32 -18.55
N VAL A 233 -6.26 -9.61 -18.83
CA VAL A 233 -7.14 -10.68 -18.35
C VAL A 233 -6.38 -11.69 -17.47
N THR A 234 -6.95 -11.95 -16.29
CA THR A 234 -6.40 -12.87 -15.27
C THR A 234 -7.31 -14.08 -15.15
N LEU A 235 -6.78 -15.30 -15.29
CA LEU A 235 -7.52 -16.54 -15.03
C LEU A 235 -7.08 -17.16 -13.71
N VAL A 236 -8.06 -17.68 -12.97
CA VAL A 236 -7.85 -18.51 -11.78
C VAL A 236 -8.68 -19.78 -11.95
N ALA A 237 -8.18 -20.94 -11.57
CA ALA A 237 -9.01 -22.14 -11.51
C ALA A 237 -8.61 -23.08 -10.37
N ASN A 238 -9.62 -23.71 -9.76
CA ASN A 238 -9.46 -24.75 -8.75
C ASN A 238 -10.79 -25.52 -8.55
N THR A 239 -10.81 -26.51 -7.66
CA THR A 239 -12.04 -27.18 -7.22
C THR A 239 -12.78 -26.32 -6.18
N PHE A 240 -13.52 -25.31 -6.64
CA PHE A 240 -14.27 -24.37 -5.79
C PHE A 240 -15.69 -24.84 -5.47
N VAL A 241 -16.16 -24.55 -4.26
CA VAL A 241 -17.60 -24.42 -3.97
C VAL A 241 -18.00 -22.98 -4.29
N THR A 242 -19.01 -22.81 -5.15
CA THR A 242 -19.48 -21.50 -5.59
C THR A 242 -20.79 -21.13 -4.90
N SER A 243 -20.83 -19.96 -4.27
CA SER A 243 -22.06 -19.33 -3.76
C SER A 243 -22.24 -17.95 -4.39
N PHE A 244 -23.48 -17.53 -4.61
CA PHE A 244 -23.75 -16.21 -5.19
C PHE A 244 -25.05 -15.59 -4.65
N ARG A 245 -25.11 -14.26 -4.70
CA ARG A 245 -26.26 -13.44 -4.32
C ARG A 245 -26.45 -12.32 -5.31
N ASP A 246 -27.61 -12.27 -5.95
CA ASP A 246 -28.01 -11.12 -6.76
C ASP A 246 -28.41 -9.98 -5.82
N TRP A 247 -27.50 -9.02 -5.65
CA TRP A 247 -27.66 -7.87 -4.77
C TRP A 247 -28.13 -6.65 -5.58
N THR A 248 -28.87 -5.77 -4.92
CA THR A 248 -29.30 -4.49 -5.51
C THR A 248 -28.89 -3.37 -4.57
N ALA A 249 -28.04 -2.48 -5.06
CA ALA A 249 -27.60 -1.30 -4.35
C ALA A 249 -28.78 -0.36 -4.04
N LYS A 250 -28.62 0.51 -3.04
CA LYS A 250 -29.61 1.56 -2.71
C LYS A 250 -29.93 2.50 -3.88
N THR A 251 -29.03 2.60 -4.86
CA THR A 251 -29.21 3.34 -6.13
C THR A 251 -30.08 2.60 -7.17
N GLY A 252 -30.46 1.35 -6.92
CA GLY A 252 -31.15 0.48 -7.86
C GLY A 252 -30.23 -0.34 -8.79
N GLN A 253 -28.91 -0.13 -8.71
CA GLN A 253 -27.95 -0.90 -9.51
C GLN A 253 -27.93 -2.38 -9.05
N LYS A 254 -28.11 -3.31 -9.98
CA LYS A 254 -27.97 -4.75 -9.73
C LYS A 254 -26.53 -5.19 -9.90
N ILE A 255 -26.01 -5.96 -8.95
CA ILE A 255 -24.63 -6.48 -8.94
C ILE A 255 -24.69 -7.93 -8.43
N ARG A 256 -24.06 -8.86 -9.14
CA ARG A 256 -23.90 -10.24 -8.63
C ARG A 256 -22.73 -10.30 -7.67
N LEU A 257 -23.00 -10.64 -6.41
CA LEU A 257 -21.95 -10.95 -5.44
C LEU A 257 -21.69 -12.45 -5.48
N SER A 258 -20.43 -12.88 -5.49
CA SER A 258 -20.07 -14.30 -5.52
C SER A 258 -18.92 -14.62 -4.57
N THR A 259 -18.86 -15.88 -4.14
CA THR A 259 -17.68 -16.46 -3.50
C THR A 259 -17.31 -17.75 -4.21
N TYR A 260 -16.01 -17.99 -4.33
CA TYR A 260 -15.41 -19.20 -4.89
C TYR A 260 -14.37 -19.68 -3.88
N LEU A 261 -14.79 -20.52 -2.94
CA LEU A 261 -13.98 -20.96 -1.80
C LEU A 261 -13.62 -22.43 -1.93
N PHE A 262 -12.57 -22.88 -1.27
CA PHE A 262 -12.26 -24.31 -1.19
C PHE A 262 -13.33 -25.05 -0.36
N PRO A 263 -13.51 -26.37 -0.55
CA PRO A 263 -14.58 -27.12 0.11
C PRO A 263 -14.57 -27.04 1.64
N ASP A 264 -13.38 -26.97 2.25
CA ASP A 264 -13.22 -26.84 3.70
C ASP A 264 -13.73 -25.47 4.23
N ASP A 265 -13.62 -24.43 3.42
CA ASP A 265 -13.84 -23.02 3.78
C ASP A 265 -15.14 -22.45 3.23
N ALA A 266 -15.85 -23.20 2.37
CA ALA A 266 -17.13 -22.86 1.77
C ALA A 266 -18.21 -22.40 2.77
N HIS A 267 -18.10 -22.83 4.04
CA HIS A 267 -18.98 -22.41 5.12
C HIS A 267 -18.90 -20.91 5.46
N LEU A 268 -17.84 -20.21 5.02
CA LEU A 268 -17.64 -18.76 5.20
C LEU A 268 -18.29 -17.90 4.12
N ALA A 269 -18.92 -18.50 3.10
CA ALA A 269 -19.45 -17.81 1.94
C ALA A 269 -20.36 -16.60 2.28
N GLU A 270 -21.36 -16.78 3.14
CA GLU A 270 -22.30 -15.70 3.51
C GLU A 270 -21.61 -14.54 4.22
N GLU A 271 -20.59 -14.79 5.05
CA GLU A 271 -19.83 -13.74 5.75
C GLU A 271 -19.10 -12.83 4.75
N TYR A 272 -18.43 -13.42 3.76
CA TYR A 272 -17.75 -12.66 2.70
C TYR A 272 -18.75 -11.96 1.76
N LEU A 273 -19.91 -12.55 1.47
CA LEU A 273 -20.99 -11.90 0.71
C LEU A 273 -21.58 -10.70 1.46
N ASP A 274 -21.77 -10.79 2.78
CA ASP A 274 -22.28 -9.71 3.64
C ASP A 274 -21.27 -8.58 3.81
N ALA A 275 -20.00 -8.91 4.04
CA ALA A 275 -18.93 -7.93 4.09
C ALA A 275 -18.81 -7.18 2.74
N THR A 276 -18.82 -7.91 1.62
CA THR A 276 -18.79 -7.32 0.27
C THR A 276 -19.97 -6.36 0.05
N ALA A 277 -21.20 -6.80 0.36
CA ALA A 277 -22.38 -5.96 0.25
C ALA A 277 -22.24 -4.68 1.08
N ARG A 278 -21.77 -4.78 2.33
CA ARG A 278 -21.56 -3.64 3.24
C ARG A 278 -20.55 -2.61 2.69
N TYR A 279 -19.45 -3.05 2.09
CA TYR A 279 -18.48 -2.14 1.46
C TYR A 279 -19.06 -1.45 0.22
N LEU A 280 -19.76 -2.19 -0.66
CA LEU A 280 -20.41 -1.60 -1.84
C LEU A 280 -21.50 -0.58 -1.45
N ASP A 281 -22.27 -0.86 -0.40
CA ASP A 281 -23.29 0.03 0.16
C ASP A 281 -22.74 1.37 0.67
N VAL A 282 -21.43 1.42 0.97
CA VAL A 282 -20.69 2.58 1.44
C VAL A 282 -19.97 3.31 0.29
N TYR A 283 -19.32 2.58 -0.61
CA TYR A 283 -18.50 3.21 -1.66
C TYR A 283 -19.28 3.64 -2.90
N ILE A 284 -20.40 2.98 -3.25
CA ILE A 284 -21.24 3.42 -4.40
C ILE A 284 -21.74 4.87 -4.23
N PRO A 285 -22.23 5.32 -3.06
CA PRO A 285 -22.57 6.73 -2.84
C PRO A 285 -21.40 7.73 -2.89
N LEU A 286 -20.16 7.28 -2.68
CA LEU A 286 -18.97 8.15 -2.56
C LEU A 286 -18.14 8.25 -3.84
N LEU A 287 -18.11 7.17 -4.63
CA LEU A 287 -17.30 7.03 -5.85
C LEU A 287 -18.15 6.93 -7.12
N GLY A 288 -19.47 6.82 -6.98
CA GLY A 288 -20.41 6.62 -8.09
C GLY A 288 -20.72 5.14 -8.37
N PRO A 289 -21.50 4.86 -9.45
CA PRO A 289 -21.93 3.51 -9.79
C PRO A 289 -20.77 2.51 -9.85
N TYR A 290 -21.01 1.30 -9.34
CA TYR A 290 -20.01 0.24 -9.36
C TYR A 290 -19.66 -0.13 -10.82
N PRO A 291 -18.37 -0.26 -11.20
CA PRO A 291 -17.99 -0.32 -12.62
C PRO A 291 -18.19 -1.68 -13.30
N PHE A 292 -18.54 -2.75 -12.58
CA PHE A 292 -18.68 -4.10 -13.13
C PHE A 292 -20.08 -4.71 -12.86
N GLU A 293 -20.39 -5.83 -13.52
CA GLU A 293 -21.65 -6.55 -13.31
C GLU A 293 -21.62 -7.49 -12.08
N LYS A 294 -20.42 -7.88 -11.63
CA LYS A 294 -20.20 -8.72 -10.44
C LYS A 294 -19.09 -8.16 -9.55
N PHE A 295 -19.07 -8.57 -8.28
CA PHE A 295 -17.85 -8.67 -7.49
C PHE A 295 -17.74 -10.08 -6.91
N ALA A 296 -16.57 -10.71 -6.97
CA ALA A 296 -16.35 -12.02 -6.38
C ALA A 296 -15.16 -12.05 -5.41
N VAL A 297 -15.29 -12.78 -4.29
CA VAL A 297 -14.16 -13.17 -3.45
C VAL A 297 -13.74 -14.59 -3.85
N VAL A 298 -12.49 -14.75 -4.29
CA VAL A 298 -11.92 -16.02 -4.72
C VAL A 298 -10.84 -16.42 -3.73
N GLU A 299 -10.94 -17.63 -3.19
CA GLU A 299 -9.89 -18.19 -2.36
C GLU A 299 -8.71 -18.66 -3.21
N ASN A 300 -7.50 -18.39 -2.74
CA ASN A 300 -6.28 -18.68 -3.46
C ASN A 300 -5.41 -19.70 -2.73
N PHE A 301 -4.70 -20.53 -3.49
CA PHE A 301 -3.86 -21.63 -3.00
C PHE A 301 -2.52 -21.13 -2.42
N PHE A 302 -2.10 -19.92 -2.78
CA PHE A 302 -0.95 -19.22 -2.20
C PHE A 302 -1.37 -17.99 -1.38
N ALA A 303 -0.44 -17.39 -0.65
CA ALA A 303 -0.72 -16.18 0.12
C ALA A 303 -0.94 -15.00 -0.84
N SER A 304 -2.13 -14.41 -0.84
CA SER A 304 -2.45 -13.24 -1.67
C SER A 304 -3.45 -12.29 -1.03
N GLY A 305 -3.37 -11.04 -1.46
CA GLY A 305 -4.42 -10.02 -1.41
C GLY A 305 -4.23 -9.21 -2.68
N LEU A 306 -5.10 -9.43 -3.66
CA LEU A 306 -5.03 -8.84 -5.00
C LEU A 306 -6.44 -8.46 -5.46
N GLY A 307 -6.60 -7.26 -6.01
CA GLY A 307 -7.87 -6.72 -6.50
C GLY A 307 -7.85 -6.61 -8.02
N MET A 308 -8.53 -7.53 -8.71
CA MET A 308 -8.68 -7.55 -10.17
C MET A 308 -10.02 -6.93 -10.59
N PRO A 309 -10.22 -6.60 -11.88
CA PRO A 309 -11.52 -6.12 -12.36
C PRO A 309 -12.62 -7.15 -12.05
N SER A 310 -13.61 -6.75 -11.25
CA SER A 310 -14.75 -7.56 -10.80
C SER A 310 -14.47 -8.76 -9.86
N PHE A 311 -13.26 -8.96 -9.34
CA PHE A 311 -12.99 -9.98 -8.30
C PHE A 311 -11.69 -9.76 -7.52
N THR A 312 -11.59 -10.34 -6.33
CA THR A 312 -10.36 -10.35 -5.50
C THR A 312 -9.88 -11.77 -5.19
N LEU A 313 -8.56 -11.93 -5.03
CA LEU A 313 -7.90 -13.18 -4.62
C LEU A 313 -7.34 -13.05 -3.21
N LEU A 314 -7.95 -13.77 -2.27
CA LEU A 314 -7.49 -13.84 -0.89
C LEU A 314 -6.92 -15.23 -0.60
N GLY A 315 -5.69 -15.30 -0.10
CA GLY A 315 -5.06 -16.58 0.22
C GLY A 315 -5.83 -17.36 1.29
N SER A 316 -5.82 -18.69 1.24
CA SER A 316 -6.59 -19.55 2.15
C SER A 316 -6.37 -19.24 3.65
N SER A 317 -5.16 -18.83 4.03
CA SER A 317 -4.83 -18.43 5.41
C SER A 317 -5.46 -17.10 5.86
N VAL A 318 -5.87 -16.26 4.92
CA VAL A 318 -6.63 -15.00 5.11
C VAL A 318 -8.12 -15.34 5.25
N ILE A 319 -8.65 -16.18 4.34
CA ILE A 319 -10.05 -16.67 4.39
C ILE A 319 -10.35 -17.35 5.74
N LYS A 320 -9.53 -18.33 6.13
CA LYS A 320 -9.61 -19.09 7.40
C LYS A 320 -9.54 -18.24 8.68
N ARG A 321 -9.17 -16.96 8.58
CA ARG A 321 -9.08 -16.03 9.71
C ARG A 321 -10.18 -14.99 9.72
N HIS A 322 -11.20 -15.10 8.86
CA HIS A 322 -12.30 -14.14 8.77
C HIS A 322 -11.78 -12.72 8.49
N TYR A 323 -10.83 -12.58 7.55
CA TYR A 323 -10.21 -11.30 7.21
C TYR A 323 -11.08 -10.43 6.28
N VAL A 324 -12.27 -10.08 6.78
CA VAL A 324 -13.23 -9.16 6.15
C VAL A 324 -12.99 -7.69 6.52
N GLN A 325 -11.86 -7.36 7.18
CA GLN A 325 -11.57 -6.01 7.67
C GLN A 325 -11.21 -5.02 6.53
N PRO A 326 -11.28 -3.70 6.77
CA PRO A 326 -11.15 -2.70 5.70
C PRO A 326 -9.79 -2.74 5.00
N TYR A 327 -8.72 -3.02 5.74
CA TYR A 327 -7.35 -3.12 5.20
C TYR A 327 -7.09 -4.40 4.38
N ALA A 328 -8.06 -5.32 4.30
CA ALA A 328 -8.05 -6.50 3.45
C ALA A 328 -9.18 -6.34 2.41
N LEU A 329 -10.33 -6.99 2.62
CA LEU A 329 -11.45 -6.97 1.67
C LEU A 329 -11.94 -5.57 1.27
N GLY A 330 -11.90 -4.59 2.18
CA GLY A 330 -12.31 -3.21 1.86
C GLY A 330 -11.38 -2.54 0.83
N HIS A 331 -10.07 -2.76 0.95
CA HIS A 331 -9.04 -2.26 0.05
C HIS A 331 -9.24 -2.80 -1.37
N GLU A 332 -9.40 -4.12 -1.49
CA GLU A 332 -9.62 -4.79 -2.78
C GLU A 332 -10.96 -4.40 -3.44
N ILE A 333 -11.99 -4.06 -2.65
CA ILE A 333 -13.26 -3.55 -3.17
C ILE A 333 -13.09 -2.11 -3.70
N VAL A 334 -12.38 -1.22 -3.00
CA VAL A 334 -12.10 0.13 -3.48
C VAL A 334 -11.31 0.12 -4.80
N HIS A 335 -10.39 -0.85 -4.95
CA HIS A 335 -9.67 -1.05 -6.21
C HIS A 335 -10.57 -1.29 -7.42
N SER A 336 -11.82 -1.72 -7.24
CA SER A 336 -12.78 -1.85 -8.34
C SER A 336 -12.98 -0.53 -9.11
N TRP A 337 -12.95 0.62 -8.41
CA TRP A 337 -12.98 1.94 -9.03
C TRP A 337 -11.57 2.44 -9.35
N ILE A 338 -10.64 2.27 -8.39
CA ILE A 338 -9.32 2.90 -8.37
C ILE A 338 -8.23 1.87 -8.72
N GLY A 339 -7.74 1.88 -9.95
CA GLY A 339 -6.85 0.85 -10.50
C GLY A 339 -7.54 -0.05 -11.52
N ASN A 340 -8.75 -0.55 -11.24
CA ASN A 340 -9.43 -1.47 -12.17
C ASN A 340 -10.44 -0.83 -13.13
N ALA A 341 -10.89 0.41 -12.86
CA ALA A 341 -11.80 1.15 -13.75
C ALA A 341 -11.22 2.49 -14.18
N VAL A 342 -10.56 3.21 -13.27
CA VAL A 342 -9.61 4.28 -13.60
C VAL A 342 -8.21 3.68 -13.50
N PHE A 343 -7.53 3.51 -14.63
CA PHE A 343 -6.20 2.92 -14.69
C PHE A 343 -5.11 3.95 -14.34
N ASN A 344 -3.89 3.51 -14.05
CA ASN A 344 -2.75 4.40 -13.82
C ASN A 344 -1.49 3.90 -14.53
N HIS A 345 -0.68 4.82 -15.03
CA HIS A 345 0.68 4.49 -15.47
C HIS A 345 1.58 4.42 -14.23
N ALA A 346 1.86 3.20 -13.75
CA ALA A 346 2.66 2.99 -12.54
C ALA A 346 4.08 3.59 -12.66
N ASP A 347 4.68 3.52 -13.85
CA ASP A 347 5.96 4.14 -14.22
C ASP A 347 5.97 5.68 -14.15
N ARG A 348 4.79 6.32 -14.11
CA ARG A 348 4.61 7.78 -14.07
C ARG A 348 4.07 8.29 -12.73
N GLY A 349 4.11 7.45 -11.70
CA GLY A 349 3.65 7.76 -10.35
C GLY A 349 2.31 7.10 -10.03
N ASN A 350 2.39 5.96 -9.36
CA ASN A 350 1.25 5.21 -8.86
C ASN A 350 0.56 5.96 -7.71
N TRP A 351 -0.60 6.56 -8.00
CA TRP A 351 -1.45 7.23 -7.02
C TRP A 351 -2.54 6.31 -6.44
N VAL A 352 -2.76 5.15 -7.07
CA VAL A 352 -3.86 4.21 -6.80
C VAL A 352 -3.71 3.63 -5.39
N GLU A 353 -2.56 3.09 -5.03
CA GLU A 353 -2.30 2.50 -3.71
C GLU A 353 -2.52 3.50 -2.56
N GLY A 354 -2.09 4.75 -2.75
CA GLY A 354 -2.26 5.84 -1.79
C GLY A 354 -3.71 6.22 -1.59
N LEU A 355 -4.50 6.32 -2.67
CA LEU A 355 -5.92 6.64 -2.58
C LEU A 355 -6.73 5.47 -2.01
N THR A 356 -6.47 4.24 -2.44
CA THR A 356 -7.13 3.04 -1.90
C THR A 356 -6.84 2.89 -0.41
N THR A 357 -5.58 3.07 0.02
CA THR A 357 -5.19 3.10 1.43
C THR A 357 -5.93 4.18 2.21
N TYR A 358 -6.06 5.39 1.65
CA TYR A 358 -6.81 6.48 2.27
C TYR A 358 -8.30 6.15 2.45
N LEU A 359 -8.95 5.58 1.43
CA LEU A 359 -10.38 5.29 1.42
C LEU A 359 -10.78 4.06 2.25
N ALA A 360 -9.97 2.99 2.19
CA ALA A 360 -10.24 1.72 2.85
C ALA A 360 -9.64 1.65 4.26
N ASN A 361 -8.34 1.90 4.40
CA ASN A 361 -7.63 1.63 5.65
C ASN A 361 -7.88 2.76 6.66
N TYR A 362 -8.01 4.00 6.19
CA TYR A 362 -8.26 5.18 7.04
C TYR A 362 -9.73 5.61 7.06
N TYR A 363 -10.26 6.11 5.94
CA TYR A 363 -11.50 6.90 5.92
C TYR A 363 -12.73 6.09 6.32
N TRP A 364 -12.72 4.77 6.04
CA TRP A 364 -13.73 3.85 6.58
C TRP A 364 -13.97 4.03 8.08
N HIS A 365 -12.91 4.13 8.90
CA HIS A 365 -13.06 4.26 10.35
C HIS A 365 -13.64 5.62 10.74
N GLU A 366 -13.25 6.70 10.04
CA GLU A 366 -13.85 8.02 10.25
C GLU A 366 -15.34 8.01 9.90
N LEU A 367 -15.70 7.44 8.75
CA LEU A 367 -17.08 7.35 8.25
C LEU A 367 -17.98 6.46 9.13
N MET A 368 -17.43 5.38 9.69
CA MET A 368 -18.15 4.52 10.65
C MET A 368 -18.20 5.14 12.07
N GLY A 369 -17.61 6.32 12.31
CA GLY A 369 -17.60 7.00 13.60
C GLY A 369 -16.55 6.50 14.60
N ASP A 370 -15.68 5.58 14.20
CA ASP A 370 -14.59 5.03 15.01
C ASP A 370 -13.39 6.00 15.00
N ARG A 371 -13.55 7.10 15.74
CA ARG A 371 -12.54 8.17 15.85
C ARG A 371 -11.20 7.67 16.40
N ALA A 372 -11.23 6.69 17.31
CA ALA A 372 -10.01 6.13 17.91
C ALA A 372 -9.19 5.37 16.87
N GLN A 373 -9.84 4.48 16.09
CA GLN A 373 -9.14 3.74 15.04
C GLN A 373 -8.76 4.65 13.86
N ALA A 374 -9.59 5.62 13.48
CA ALA A 374 -9.24 6.60 12.44
C ALA A 374 -7.97 7.39 12.80
N ARG A 375 -7.86 7.86 14.05
CA ARG A 375 -6.65 8.49 14.59
C ARG A 375 -5.46 7.54 14.60
N ASP A 376 -5.67 6.28 15.00
CA ASP A 376 -4.61 5.26 15.03
C ASP A 376 -4.05 4.96 13.64
N GLN A 377 -4.89 4.95 12.60
CA GLN A 377 -4.44 4.75 11.22
C GLN A 377 -3.58 5.93 10.72
N ARG A 378 -3.97 7.18 10.97
CA ARG A 378 -3.13 8.35 10.64
C ARG A 378 -1.80 8.30 11.41
N ARG A 379 -1.85 7.97 12.70
CA ARG A 379 -0.65 7.76 13.54
C ARG A 379 0.29 6.73 12.91
N LEU A 380 -0.21 5.54 12.57
CA LEU A 380 0.58 4.47 11.95
C LEU A 380 1.20 4.89 10.62
N MET A 381 0.49 5.66 9.80
CA MET A 381 1.01 6.20 8.54
C MET A 381 2.17 7.18 8.81
N VAL A 382 1.99 8.15 9.70
CA VAL A 382 3.02 9.15 10.06
C VAL A 382 4.23 8.50 10.75
N GLN A 383 4.01 7.53 11.65
CA GLN A 383 5.10 6.77 12.28
C GLN A 383 5.84 5.92 11.25
N GLY A 384 5.13 5.22 10.36
CA GLY A 384 5.72 4.38 9.33
C GLY A 384 6.63 5.17 8.39
N TYR A 385 6.17 6.35 7.94
CA TYR A 385 6.99 7.29 7.19
C TYR A 385 8.26 7.70 7.93
N ASN A 386 8.16 8.07 9.22
CA ASN A 386 9.32 8.52 9.98
C ASN A 386 10.30 7.41 10.40
N LEU A 387 9.86 6.16 10.52
CA LEU A 387 10.74 5.04 10.85
C LEU A 387 11.36 4.35 9.63
N HIS A 388 10.61 4.18 8.53
CA HIS A 388 11.09 3.48 7.34
C HIS A 388 11.73 4.39 6.29
N VAL A 389 11.45 5.70 6.29
CA VAL A 389 11.99 6.65 5.30
C VAL A 389 12.99 7.60 5.97
N PRO A 390 14.28 7.23 6.11
CA PRO A 390 15.30 8.18 6.54
C PRO A 390 15.44 9.29 5.46
N PRO A 391 15.74 10.55 5.82
CA PRO A 391 15.74 11.68 4.88
C PRO A 391 16.58 11.46 3.62
N GLU A 392 17.71 10.76 3.73
CA GLU A 392 18.60 10.44 2.61
C GLU A 392 18.09 9.37 1.63
N ARG A 393 16.94 8.72 1.93
CA ARG A 393 16.25 7.79 1.01
C ARG A 393 14.86 8.30 0.58
N ASP A 394 14.38 9.41 1.12
CA ASP A 394 13.08 9.98 0.78
C ASP A 394 13.01 10.37 -0.70
N TYR A 395 11.85 10.18 -1.32
CA TYR A 395 11.62 10.55 -2.72
C TYR A 395 10.18 11.09 -2.92
N PRO A 396 9.93 11.86 -4.00
CA PRO A 396 8.59 12.37 -4.31
C PRO A 396 7.57 11.26 -4.54
N VAL A 397 6.33 11.42 -4.06
CA VAL A 397 5.27 10.42 -4.29
C VAL A 397 5.00 10.20 -5.80
N ALA A 398 5.25 11.20 -6.65
CA ALA A 398 5.23 11.09 -8.11
C ALA A 398 6.22 10.05 -8.70
N GLN A 399 7.21 9.58 -7.94
CA GLN A 399 8.18 8.57 -8.37
C GLN A 399 7.91 7.16 -7.81
N PHE A 400 6.89 7.00 -6.95
CA PHE A 400 6.48 5.68 -6.48
C PHE A 400 5.84 4.90 -7.63
N THR A 401 6.34 3.69 -7.89
CA THR A 401 5.84 2.81 -8.95
C THR A 401 5.11 1.60 -8.36
N GLN A 402 5.83 0.83 -7.55
CA GLN A 402 5.35 -0.36 -6.86
C GLN A 402 6.09 -0.55 -5.53
N LYS A 403 5.52 -1.34 -4.62
CA LYS A 403 6.13 -1.67 -3.32
C LYS A 403 7.16 -2.79 -3.48
N GLN A 404 8.44 -2.50 -3.25
CA GLN A 404 9.49 -3.53 -3.16
C GLN A 404 9.89 -3.82 -1.71
N ASP A 405 9.79 -2.84 -0.80
CA ASP A 405 10.05 -2.99 0.63
C ASP A 405 9.12 -2.12 1.51
N GLU A 406 9.37 -2.08 2.82
CA GLU A 406 8.62 -1.23 3.76
C GLU A 406 8.93 0.28 3.62
N HIS A 407 10.03 0.64 2.95
CA HIS A 407 10.36 2.03 2.65
C HIS A 407 9.49 2.56 1.50
N ASP A 408 9.32 1.78 0.42
CA ASP A 408 8.38 2.11 -0.65
C ASP A 408 6.94 2.14 -0.12
N ASN A 409 6.55 1.16 0.71
CA ASN A 409 5.25 1.15 1.39
C ASN A 409 4.99 2.45 2.15
N ALA A 410 6.00 2.94 2.88
CA ALA A 410 5.88 4.15 3.69
C ALA A 410 5.74 5.44 2.85
N ILE A 411 6.12 5.42 1.56
CA ILE A 411 5.93 6.54 0.62
C ILE A 411 4.63 6.36 -0.17
N GLY A 412 4.51 5.26 -0.92
CA GLY A 412 3.39 4.99 -1.84
C GLY A 412 2.05 4.71 -1.19
N TYR A 413 2.03 4.19 0.04
CA TYR A 413 0.80 3.92 0.79
C TYR A 413 0.62 4.96 1.89
N HIS A 414 1.57 5.06 2.83
CA HIS A 414 1.37 5.86 4.03
C HIS A 414 1.45 7.39 3.78
N LYS A 415 2.55 7.88 3.20
CA LYS A 415 2.70 9.31 2.86
C LYS A 415 1.61 9.72 1.86
N ALA A 416 1.43 8.98 0.78
CA ALA A 416 0.41 9.23 -0.24
C ALA A 416 -1.03 9.29 0.33
N ALA A 417 -1.43 8.37 1.20
CA ALA A 417 -2.74 8.42 1.85
C ALA A 417 -2.92 9.69 2.70
N MET A 418 -1.87 10.11 3.43
CA MET A 418 -1.90 11.38 4.15
C MET A 418 -1.93 12.60 3.22
N LEU A 419 -1.41 12.52 1.98
CA LEU A 419 -1.60 13.59 0.99
C LEU A 419 -3.07 13.71 0.57
N PHE A 420 -3.78 12.61 0.36
CA PHE A 420 -5.23 12.65 0.10
C PHE A 420 -6.02 13.20 1.30
N HIS A 421 -5.58 12.91 2.54
CA HIS A 421 -6.14 13.55 3.74
C HIS A 421 -5.96 15.08 3.70
N LEU A 422 -4.74 15.56 3.42
CA LEU A 422 -4.43 16.99 3.31
C LEU A 422 -5.18 17.66 2.16
N LEU A 423 -5.35 16.97 1.02
CA LEU A 423 -6.11 17.46 -0.12
C LEU A 423 -7.59 17.66 0.26
N ARG A 424 -8.21 16.70 0.97
CA ARG A 424 -9.58 16.86 1.50
C ARG A 424 -9.70 18.05 2.45
N GLN A 425 -8.70 18.29 3.31
CA GLN A 425 -8.69 19.45 4.20
C GLN A 425 -8.61 20.78 3.45
N GLU A 426 -7.86 20.84 2.35
CA GLU A 426 -7.68 22.07 1.55
C GLU A 426 -8.92 22.37 0.68
N VAL A 427 -9.49 21.37 -0.01
CA VAL A 427 -10.63 21.58 -0.93
C VAL A 427 -12.00 21.54 -0.24
N GLY A 428 -12.05 20.99 0.97
CA GLY A 428 -13.28 20.74 1.72
C GLY A 428 -13.95 19.40 1.39
N GLU A 429 -14.71 18.86 2.34
CA GLU A 429 -15.25 17.50 2.26
C GLU A 429 -16.19 17.26 1.06
N GLU A 430 -17.19 18.11 0.86
CA GLU A 430 -18.16 17.97 -0.25
C GLU A 430 -17.44 17.99 -1.62
N THR A 431 -16.50 18.92 -1.78
CA THR A 431 -15.70 19.08 -2.99
C THR A 431 -14.80 17.88 -3.24
N PHE A 432 -14.21 17.29 -2.19
CA PHE A 432 -13.36 16.11 -2.32
C PHE A 432 -14.14 14.91 -2.87
N TRP A 433 -15.33 14.62 -2.33
CA TRP A 433 -16.18 13.52 -2.81
C TRP A 433 -16.73 13.76 -4.22
N ARG A 434 -17.09 15.01 -4.53
CA ARG A 434 -17.48 15.41 -5.89
C ARG A 434 -16.33 15.23 -6.88
N ALA A 435 -15.11 15.63 -6.51
CA ALA A 435 -13.91 15.44 -7.32
C ALA A 435 -13.56 13.96 -7.56
N LEU A 436 -13.67 13.10 -6.55
CA LEU A 436 -13.49 11.65 -6.75
C LEU A 436 -14.57 11.04 -7.65
N THR A 437 -15.83 11.44 -7.49
CA THR A 437 -16.91 10.99 -8.38
C THR A 437 -16.68 11.46 -9.82
N SER A 438 -16.25 12.71 -10.01
CA SER A 438 -15.90 13.26 -11.33
C SER A 438 -14.67 12.58 -11.93
N LEU A 439 -13.64 12.25 -11.15
CA LEU A 439 -12.46 11.49 -11.59
C LEU A 439 -12.88 10.11 -12.13
N VAL A 440 -13.66 9.36 -11.35
CA VAL A 440 -14.20 8.05 -11.77
C VAL A 440 -15.04 8.19 -13.05
N ALA A 441 -15.92 9.18 -13.13
CA ALA A 441 -16.79 9.37 -14.28
C ALA A 441 -16.03 9.77 -15.57
N GLN A 442 -14.98 10.60 -15.46
CA GLN A 442 -14.21 11.10 -16.60
C GLN A 442 -13.18 10.08 -17.14
N TYR A 443 -12.63 9.23 -16.26
CA TYR A 443 -11.51 8.32 -16.58
C TYR A 443 -11.88 6.83 -16.57
N ARG A 444 -13.14 6.47 -16.39
CA ARG A 444 -13.56 5.07 -16.52
C ARG A 444 -13.16 4.50 -17.90
N GLY A 445 -12.38 3.42 -17.89
CA GLY A 445 -11.82 2.80 -19.09
C GLY A 445 -10.64 3.58 -19.68
N ARG A 446 -9.92 4.37 -18.89
CA ARG A 446 -8.80 5.23 -19.31
C ARG A 446 -7.76 5.35 -18.19
N HIS A 447 -6.52 5.68 -18.56
CA HIS A 447 -5.46 6.04 -17.62
C HIS A 447 -5.63 7.47 -17.10
N ALA A 448 -5.37 7.67 -15.81
CA ALA A 448 -5.21 8.98 -15.18
C ALA A 448 -3.83 9.08 -14.51
N GLU A 449 -3.19 10.25 -14.63
CA GLU A 449 -1.93 10.58 -13.96
C GLU A 449 -2.16 11.60 -12.82
N TRP A 450 -1.13 11.86 -11.99
CA TRP A 450 -1.21 12.88 -10.92
C TRP A 450 -1.67 14.26 -11.42
N ARG A 451 -1.37 14.64 -12.66
CA ARG A 451 -1.82 15.89 -13.30
C ARG A 451 -3.31 15.89 -13.66
N ASP A 452 -3.88 14.72 -13.93
CA ASP A 452 -5.30 14.56 -14.18
C ASP A 452 -6.10 14.68 -12.87
N LEU A 453 -5.56 14.11 -11.79
CA LEU A 453 -6.06 14.34 -10.43
C LEU A 453 -5.99 15.84 -10.09
N GLU A 454 -4.85 16.51 -10.31
CA GLU A 454 -4.72 17.96 -10.11
C GLU A 454 -5.80 18.73 -10.87
N ARG A 455 -6.01 18.41 -12.16
CA ARG A 455 -7.01 19.08 -13.00
C ARG A 455 -8.43 18.89 -12.47
N VAL A 456 -8.86 17.66 -12.20
CA VAL A 456 -10.22 17.38 -11.72
C VAL A 456 -10.47 18.06 -10.37
N PHE A 457 -9.52 17.99 -9.44
CA PHE A 457 -9.66 18.65 -8.15
C PHE A 457 -9.65 20.19 -8.26
N ALA A 458 -8.86 20.78 -9.17
CA ALA A 458 -8.85 22.22 -9.41
C ALA A 458 -10.16 22.72 -10.05
N GLU A 459 -10.69 21.98 -11.03
CA GLU A 459 -11.99 22.27 -11.68
C GLU A 459 -13.14 22.24 -10.67
N GLU A 460 -13.22 21.17 -9.85
CA GLU A 460 -14.30 20.96 -8.89
C GLU A 460 -14.24 21.86 -7.66
N SER A 461 -13.03 22.24 -7.22
CA SER A 461 -12.82 23.18 -6.11
C SER A 461 -12.84 24.65 -6.54
N ARG A 462 -12.60 24.93 -7.83
CA ARG A 462 -12.32 26.26 -8.38
C ARG A 462 -11.12 26.95 -7.72
N GLN A 463 -10.17 26.17 -7.21
CA GLN A 463 -8.93 26.64 -6.60
C GLN A 463 -7.74 26.33 -7.51
N ASP A 464 -6.72 27.20 -7.47
CA ASP A 464 -5.40 26.83 -7.97
C ASP A 464 -4.73 25.89 -6.97
N LEU A 465 -4.63 24.62 -7.35
CA LEU A 465 -4.00 23.55 -6.58
C LEU A 465 -2.56 23.25 -7.02
N ARG A 466 -2.00 24.01 -7.97
CA ARG A 466 -0.67 23.72 -8.52
C ARG A 466 0.41 23.73 -7.45
N TRP A 467 0.31 24.63 -6.48
CA TRP A 467 1.20 24.67 -5.32
C TRP A 467 1.12 23.41 -4.45
N PHE A 468 -0.05 22.76 -4.37
CA PHE A 468 -0.27 21.57 -3.53
C PHE A 468 0.46 20.38 -4.14
N PHE A 469 0.21 20.10 -5.43
CA PHE A 469 0.83 18.98 -6.14
C PHE A 469 2.35 19.21 -6.30
N ALA A 470 2.78 20.44 -6.60
CA ALA A 470 4.20 20.81 -6.63
C ALA A 470 4.94 20.59 -5.30
N GLN A 471 4.27 20.76 -4.16
CA GLN A 471 4.87 20.66 -2.82
C GLN A 471 4.80 19.24 -2.24
N TRP A 472 3.68 18.54 -2.44
CA TRP A 472 3.40 17.28 -1.76
C TRP A 472 3.64 16.05 -2.63
N VAL A 473 3.35 16.14 -3.92
CA VAL A 473 3.41 15.00 -4.86
C VAL A 473 4.76 14.97 -5.59
N GLU A 474 5.22 16.12 -6.07
CA GLU A 474 6.44 16.24 -6.90
C GLU A 474 7.72 16.54 -6.10
N GLN A 475 7.62 16.76 -4.79
CA GLN A 475 8.78 16.96 -3.91
C GLN A 475 8.88 15.88 -2.84
N ASP A 476 10.12 15.64 -2.43
CA ASP A 476 10.50 14.87 -1.27
C ASP A 476 10.31 15.66 0.04
N GLY A 477 10.48 14.97 1.17
CA GLY A 477 10.44 15.57 2.48
C GLY A 477 9.04 15.73 3.06
N ALA A 478 9.02 16.33 4.25
CA ALA A 478 7.85 16.81 4.98
C ALA A 478 8.34 17.91 5.96
N PRO A 479 7.47 18.78 6.50
CA PRO A 479 7.87 19.82 7.43
C PRO A 479 8.46 19.23 8.73
N VAL A 480 9.57 19.80 9.20
CA VAL A 480 10.09 19.57 10.56
C VAL A 480 9.53 20.68 11.44
N LEU A 481 8.56 20.36 12.31
CA LEU A 481 7.85 21.34 13.13
C LEU A 481 8.34 21.32 14.58
N SER A 482 8.51 22.50 15.18
CA SER A 482 8.66 22.66 16.62
C SER A 482 8.06 23.97 17.13
N LEU A 483 7.75 24.02 18.43
CA LEU A 483 7.44 25.25 19.16
C LEU A 483 8.75 25.81 19.72
N LEU A 484 9.11 27.02 19.33
CA LEU A 484 10.34 27.68 19.77
C LEU A 484 10.15 28.33 21.14
N GLU A 485 9.03 29.03 21.31
CA GLU A 485 8.63 29.69 22.56
C GLU A 485 7.10 29.64 22.70
N ALA A 486 6.61 29.49 23.93
CA ALA A 486 5.21 29.66 24.30
C ALA A 486 5.14 30.39 25.65
N VAL A 487 4.56 31.59 25.68
CA VAL A 487 4.52 32.47 26.84
C VAL A 487 3.09 32.97 27.07
N ALA A 488 2.63 32.95 28.32
CA ALA A 488 1.32 33.46 28.69
C ALA A 488 1.40 34.60 29.70
N HIS A 489 0.68 35.69 29.40
CA HIS A 489 0.56 36.88 30.23
C HIS A 489 -0.89 37.04 30.71
N PRO A 490 -1.14 37.47 31.96
CA PRO A 490 -2.49 37.83 32.39
C PRO A 490 -2.93 39.14 31.70
N VAL A 491 -4.20 39.22 31.31
CA VAL A 491 -4.81 40.43 30.74
C VAL A 491 -5.59 41.17 31.83
N ALA A 492 -5.48 42.49 31.90
CA ALA A 492 -6.18 43.30 32.89
C ALA A 492 -7.66 43.53 32.51
N GLY A 493 -8.60 43.05 33.32
CA GLY A 493 -10.04 43.23 33.08
C GLY A 493 -10.91 42.96 34.32
N GLU A 494 -12.11 43.54 34.37
CA GLU A 494 -12.88 43.69 35.62
C GLU A 494 -13.74 42.49 36.06
N LEU A 495 -13.91 41.44 35.23
CA LEU A 495 -14.93 40.39 35.50
C LEU A 495 -14.43 38.93 35.43
N ALA A 496 -13.31 38.65 34.76
CA ALA A 496 -12.67 37.32 34.77
C ALA A 496 -11.19 37.45 34.39
N GLN A 497 -10.31 36.67 35.02
CA GLN A 497 -8.89 36.64 34.66
C GLN A 497 -8.70 35.87 33.35
N THR A 498 -8.39 36.59 32.27
CA THR A 498 -8.04 36.03 30.97
C THR A 498 -6.53 36.08 30.76
N PHE A 499 -6.03 35.27 29.81
CA PHE A 499 -4.60 35.11 29.56
C PHE A 499 -4.32 35.28 28.08
N GLN A 500 -3.40 36.17 27.72
CA GLN A 500 -2.87 36.26 26.36
C GLN A 500 -1.74 35.25 26.22
N LEU A 501 -1.91 34.28 25.32
CA LEU A 501 -0.89 33.33 24.92
C LEU A 501 -0.21 33.80 23.64
N GLU A 502 1.10 33.97 23.69
CA GLU A 502 1.94 34.13 22.51
C GLU A 502 2.77 32.87 22.30
N ALA A 503 2.73 32.27 21.10
CA ALA A 503 3.51 31.08 20.79
C ALA A 503 4.07 31.16 19.37
N THR A 504 5.31 30.70 19.20
CA THR A 504 6.03 30.75 17.92
C THR A 504 6.32 29.34 17.42
N ILE A 505 5.72 28.99 16.28
CA ILE A 505 5.91 27.74 15.55
C ILE A 505 7.02 27.98 14.51
N VAL A 506 7.97 27.04 14.39
CA VAL A 506 9.04 27.10 13.38
C VAL A 506 9.06 25.84 12.51
N GLN A 507 9.46 26.02 11.25
CA GLN A 507 9.79 24.95 10.31
C GLN A 507 11.31 24.94 10.13
N SER A 508 11.99 23.82 10.42
CA SER A 508 13.47 23.79 10.46
C SER A 508 14.17 23.60 9.11
N ASN A 509 13.42 23.36 8.02
CA ASN A 509 13.94 23.00 6.71
C ASN A 509 13.48 23.97 5.59
N LYS A 510 12.61 23.54 4.68
CA LYS A 510 11.96 24.37 3.66
C LYS A 510 10.54 24.72 4.15
N PRO A 511 10.00 25.92 3.86
CA PRO A 511 8.64 26.24 4.29
C PRO A 511 7.65 25.38 3.52
N PHE A 512 6.87 24.56 4.23
CA PHE A 512 5.67 23.94 3.68
C PHE A 512 4.46 24.83 3.97
N ARG A 513 3.52 24.89 3.03
CA ARG A 513 2.14 25.31 3.26
C ARG A 513 1.33 24.12 3.77
N LEU A 514 0.74 24.26 4.95
CA LEU A 514 -0.15 23.26 5.57
C LEU A 514 -1.13 23.90 6.56
N LEU A 515 -2.18 23.17 6.92
CA LEU A 515 -2.94 23.42 8.14
C LEU A 515 -2.31 22.63 9.29
N LEU A 516 -2.02 23.29 10.41
CA LEU A 516 -1.54 22.69 11.65
C LEU A 516 -2.61 22.82 12.72
N GLN A 517 -2.88 21.74 13.44
CA GLN A 517 -3.72 21.74 14.63
C GLN A 517 -2.86 21.81 15.90
N LEU A 518 -3.28 22.66 16.85
CA LEU A 518 -2.71 22.78 18.19
C LEU A 518 -3.80 22.49 19.22
N LEU A 519 -3.49 21.68 20.23
CA LEU A 519 -4.35 21.50 21.40
C LEU A 519 -3.71 22.19 22.61
N ILE A 520 -4.38 23.22 23.12
CA ILE A 520 -3.92 24.03 24.23
C ILE A 520 -4.67 23.56 25.48
N ARG A 521 -3.93 23.02 26.45
CA ARG A 521 -4.44 22.56 27.74
C ARG A 521 -4.30 23.68 28.76
N MET A 522 -5.36 23.94 29.53
CA MET A 522 -5.44 25.03 30.50
C MET A 522 -5.83 24.52 31.89
N GLU A 523 -5.61 25.35 32.92
CA GLU A 523 -6.04 25.07 34.29
C GLU A 523 -7.55 24.75 34.38
N GLY A 524 -7.88 23.75 35.22
CA GLY A 524 -9.24 23.24 35.39
C GLY A 524 -9.71 22.30 34.26
N ASP A 525 -8.80 21.50 33.70
CA ASP A 525 -9.03 20.53 32.62
C ASP A 525 -9.73 21.09 31.38
N ARG A 526 -9.50 22.39 31.09
CA ARG A 526 -10.05 23.06 29.92
C ARG A 526 -9.13 22.87 28.72
N GLU A 527 -9.72 22.62 27.56
CA GLU A 527 -9.01 22.44 26.30
C GLU A 527 -9.47 23.49 25.27
N HIS A 528 -8.54 23.95 24.43
CA HIS A 528 -8.84 24.77 23.27
C HIS A 528 -8.09 24.23 22.04
N LEU A 529 -8.83 23.95 20.97
CA LEU A 529 -8.30 23.41 19.73
C LEU A 529 -8.20 24.54 18.69
N LEU A 530 -6.98 24.83 18.23
CA LEU A 530 -6.69 25.88 17.25
C LEU A 530 -6.13 25.26 15.97
N THR A 531 -6.77 25.51 14.84
CA THR A 531 -6.22 25.20 13.51
C THR A 531 -5.67 26.47 12.88
N LEU A 532 -4.40 26.47 12.49
CA LEU A 532 -3.74 27.60 11.83
C LEU A 532 -3.09 27.21 10.48
N PRO A 533 -3.13 28.08 9.47
CA PRO A 533 -2.35 27.90 8.25
C PRO A 533 -0.89 28.29 8.49
N LEU A 534 0.03 27.34 8.35
CA LEU A 534 1.46 27.64 8.23
C LEU A 534 1.79 27.94 6.76
N ARG A 535 2.56 29.00 6.51
CA ARG A 535 3.06 29.36 5.16
C ARG A 535 4.55 29.72 5.16
N SER A 536 5.07 30.13 6.30
CA SER A 536 6.42 30.64 6.48
C SER A 536 7.28 29.70 7.34
N LEU A 537 8.60 29.92 7.35
CA LEU A 537 9.53 29.20 8.25
C LEU A 537 9.29 29.52 9.75
N ARG A 538 8.60 30.61 10.05
CA ARG A 538 8.21 31.02 11.40
C ARG A 538 6.84 31.67 11.36
N GLU A 539 5.92 31.20 12.20
CA GLU A 539 4.60 31.80 12.40
C GLU A 539 4.40 32.03 13.91
N THR A 540 3.90 33.20 14.29
CA THR A 540 3.62 33.53 15.69
C THR A 540 2.12 33.73 15.87
N ILE A 541 1.53 33.00 16.81
CA ILE A 541 0.13 33.18 17.23
C ILE A 541 0.07 34.05 18.49
N SER A 542 -0.98 34.85 18.61
CA SER A 542 -1.32 35.61 19.82
C SER A 542 -2.83 35.49 20.04
N ILE A 543 -3.26 34.80 21.09
CA ILE A 543 -4.67 34.49 21.37
C ILE A 543 -5.05 34.76 22.83
N THR A 544 -6.28 35.19 23.08
CA THR A 544 -6.81 35.39 24.44
C THR A 544 -7.58 34.13 24.90
N LEU A 545 -7.23 33.61 26.07
CA LEU A 545 -7.77 32.38 26.65
C LEU A 545 -8.53 32.65 27.97
N PRO A 546 -9.59 31.86 28.27
CA PRO A 546 -10.45 32.03 29.45
C PRO A 546 -9.92 31.37 30.73
N ALA A 547 -8.71 30.80 30.66
CA ALA A 547 -7.99 30.17 31.78
C ALA A 547 -6.49 30.15 31.42
N ARG A 548 -5.64 29.92 32.43
CA ARG A 548 -4.19 29.89 32.23
C ARG A 548 -3.79 28.67 31.39
N PRO A 549 -3.15 28.83 30.23
CA PRO A 549 -2.59 27.71 29.48
C PRO A 549 -1.41 27.10 30.25
N ILE A 550 -1.32 25.77 30.18
CA ILE A 550 -0.30 24.93 30.82
C ILE A 550 0.58 24.30 29.75
N THR A 551 -0.01 23.68 28.71
CA THR A 551 0.75 23.05 27.62
C THR A 551 0.10 23.26 26.26
N ILE A 552 0.90 23.12 25.21
CA ILE A 552 0.47 23.07 23.81
C ILE A 552 0.95 21.73 23.22
N ASP A 553 0.02 20.93 22.71
CA ASP A 553 0.30 19.68 22.00
C ASP A 553 0.25 19.93 20.47
N LEU A 554 1.34 19.63 19.75
CA LEU A 554 1.48 19.76 18.29
C LEU A 554 0.84 18.59 17.53
N ASP A 555 -0.11 18.89 16.64
CA ASP A 555 -0.83 17.91 15.80
C ASP A 555 -1.25 16.63 16.56
N PRO A 556 -2.06 16.76 17.63
CA PRO A 556 -2.38 15.66 18.54
C PRO A 556 -3.18 14.54 17.86
N GLU A 557 -3.81 14.84 16.72
CA GLU A 557 -4.65 13.93 15.95
C GLU A 557 -3.97 13.36 14.71
N PHE A 558 -2.69 13.65 14.49
CA PHE A 558 -1.93 13.23 13.29
C PHE A 558 -2.61 13.64 11.98
N LEU A 559 -3.09 14.88 11.91
CA LEU A 559 -3.79 15.42 10.75
C LEU A 559 -2.84 15.82 9.62
N THR A 560 -1.53 15.94 9.88
CA THR A 560 -0.54 16.28 8.85
C THR A 560 0.63 15.30 8.80
N VAL A 561 1.18 15.10 7.61
CA VAL A 561 2.46 14.38 7.46
C VAL A 561 3.60 15.34 7.80
N ARG A 562 4.30 15.06 8.89
CA ARG A 562 5.46 15.84 9.37
C ARG A 562 6.63 14.93 9.70
N ARG A 563 7.84 15.51 9.70
CA ARG A 563 9.05 14.85 10.20
C ARG A 563 9.08 14.94 11.73
N ILE A 564 9.18 13.77 12.38
CA ILE A 564 9.27 13.61 13.83
C ILE A 564 10.56 12.84 14.12
N ALA A 565 11.36 13.32 15.07
CA ALA A 565 12.62 12.67 15.42
C ALA A 565 12.38 11.26 16.02
N ARG A 566 13.31 10.32 15.84
CA ARG A 566 13.09 8.92 16.29
C ARG A 566 12.86 8.80 17.80
N GLN A 567 13.55 9.61 18.61
CA GLN A 567 13.37 9.72 20.06
C GLN A 567 12.08 10.44 20.49
N ALA A 568 11.44 11.16 19.57
CA ALA A 568 10.18 11.86 19.79
C ALA A 568 8.96 10.94 19.53
N LEU A 569 9.08 9.99 18.61
CA LEU A 569 8.07 8.93 18.41
C LEU A 569 7.94 8.02 19.64
N PRO A 570 6.77 7.37 19.87
CA PRO A 570 6.64 6.37 20.93
C PRO A 570 7.57 5.19 20.61
N PRO A 571 8.35 4.67 21.57
CA PRO A 571 9.28 3.59 21.30
C PRO A 571 8.50 2.31 21.01
N VAL A 572 8.78 1.68 19.87
CA VAL A 572 8.12 0.42 19.44
C VAL A 572 9.17 -0.54 18.85
N LEU A 573 8.84 -1.82 18.69
CA LEU A 573 9.76 -2.80 18.10
C LEU A 573 10.17 -2.42 16.66
N THR A 574 9.35 -1.68 15.91
CA THR A 574 9.74 -1.14 14.60
C THR A 574 10.93 -0.17 14.67
N HIS A 575 11.18 0.53 15.79
CA HIS A 575 12.44 1.28 15.96
C HIS A 575 13.65 0.36 15.86
N TYR A 576 13.62 -0.80 16.53
CA TYR A 576 14.68 -1.80 16.45
C TYR A 576 14.84 -2.36 15.03
N VAL A 577 13.74 -2.70 14.35
CA VAL A 577 13.74 -3.24 12.98
C VAL A 577 14.34 -2.24 11.97
N THR A 578 14.14 -0.95 12.19
CA THR A 578 14.61 0.15 11.31
C THR A 578 15.94 0.75 11.74
N ASP A 579 16.55 0.28 12.84
CA ASP A 579 17.86 0.76 13.27
C ASP A 579 18.99 0.15 12.42
N ARG A 580 19.91 1.01 11.96
CA ARG A 580 21.13 0.61 11.23
C ARG A 580 22.07 -0.19 12.12
N ARG A 581 22.04 0.04 13.43
CA ARG A 581 22.76 -0.72 14.45
C ARG A 581 21.74 -1.41 15.31
N ARG A 582 21.78 -2.74 15.36
CA ARG A 582 20.86 -3.54 16.16
C ARG A 582 21.52 -4.79 16.72
N SER A 583 21.13 -5.18 17.92
CA SER A 583 21.67 -6.36 18.61
C SER A 583 20.57 -7.21 19.24
N VAL A 584 20.70 -8.54 19.20
CA VAL A 584 19.88 -9.46 20.01
C VAL A 584 20.68 -9.92 21.21
N LEU A 585 20.11 -9.79 22.40
CA LEU A 585 20.62 -10.37 23.64
C LEU A 585 19.79 -11.58 24.04
N MET A 586 20.43 -12.75 24.05
CA MET A 586 19.87 -14.00 24.54
C MET A 586 19.99 -14.04 26.06
N ALA A 587 18.87 -13.89 26.75
CA ALA A 587 18.72 -13.90 28.20
C ALA A 587 17.90 -15.13 28.65
N PHE A 588 18.20 -16.27 28.04
CA PHE A 588 17.62 -17.60 28.31
C PHE A 588 18.72 -18.66 28.16
N THR A 589 18.57 -19.79 28.85
CA THR A 589 19.40 -20.98 28.61
C THR A 589 18.79 -21.81 27.47
N ASP A 590 19.62 -22.32 26.56
CA ASP A 590 19.21 -23.23 25.49
C ASP A 590 19.79 -24.62 25.77
N GLU A 591 18.92 -25.62 25.95
CA GLU A 591 19.32 -27.00 26.27
C GLU A 591 19.10 -27.89 25.05
N ALA A 592 20.08 -28.75 24.72
CA ALA A 592 20.08 -29.53 23.48
C ALA A 592 18.87 -30.47 23.32
N ASP A 593 18.34 -31.00 24.42
CA ASP A 593 17.16 -31.89 24.43
C ASP A 593 15.82 -31.12 24.43
N HIS A 594 15.84 -29.86 24.87
CA HIS A 594 14.68 -28.98 25.03
C HIS A 594 15.00 -27.54 24.61
N PRO A 595 15.15 -27.28 23.30
CA PRO A 595 15.50 -25.95 22.80
C PRO A 595 14.43 -24.93 23.17
N SER A 596 14.89 -23.75 23.56
CA SER A 596 14.05 -22.63 23.95
C SER A 596 13.25 -22.13 22.73
N PRO A 597 11.94 -21.85 22.84
CA PRO A 597 11.17 -21.26 21.73
C PRO A 597 11.61 -19.82 21.38
N PHE A 598 12.53 -19.23 22.16
CA PHE A 598 13.25 -18.02 21.73
C PHE A 598 14.29 -18.31 20.65
N GLN A 599 14.85 -19.52 20.56
CA GLN A 599 15.80 -19.92 19.53
C GLN A 599 15.15 -19.90 18.13
N ASP A 600 13.84 -20.18 18.02
CA ASP A 600 13.07 -19.97 16.78
C ASP A 600 13.01 -18.49 16.35
N VAL A 601 13.12 -17.55 17.30
CA VAL A 601 13.21 -16.10 17.01
C VAL A 601 14.63 -15.77 16.52
N VAL A 602 15.67 -16.28 17.21
CA VAL A 602 17.07 -16.08 16.87
C VAL A 602 17.37 -16.61 15.47
N THR A 603 17.07 -17.88 15.19
CA THR A 603 17.30 -18.54 13.88
C THR A 603 16.61 -17.80 12.72
N ARG A 604 15.38 -17.27 12.94
CA ARG A 604 14.69 -16.47 11.91
C ARG A 604 15.39 -15.14 11.65
N ILE A 605 15.89 -14.47 12.70
CA ILE A 605 16.67 -13.23 12.54
C ILE A 605 17.97 -13.56 11.77
N GLU A 606 18.72 -14.59 12.19
CA GLU A 606 19.96 -15.01 11.50
C GLU A 606 19.76 -15.27 10.02
N ALA A 607 18.70 -16.00 9.64
CA ALA A 607 18.38 -16.30 8.24
C ALA A 607 18.16 -15.04 7.38
N GLN A 608 17.61 -13.96 7.95
CA GLN A 608 17.40 -12.69 7.25
C GLN A 608 18.68 -11.86 7.18
N GLU A 609 19.48 -11.88 8.25
CA GLU A 609 20.74 -11.13 8.32
C GLU A 609 21.79 -11.71 7.36
N GLN A 610 21.70 -12.98 7.00
CA GLN A 610 22.51 -13.58 5.91
C GLN A 610 22.37 -12.84 4.57
N GLN A 611 21.20 -12.25 4.29
CA GLN A 611 20.94 -11.47 3.07
C GLN A 611 21.48 -10.03 3.14
N ARG A 612 21.91 -9.56 4.31
CA ARG A 612 22.41 -8.19 4.52
C ARG A 612 23.94 -8.10 4.45
N PRO A 613 24.51 -6.92 4.07
CA PRO A 613 25.95 -6.67 4.14
C PRO A 613 26.48 -6.89 5.57
N ILE A 614 27.67 -7.49 5.70
CA ILE A 614 28.24 -7.89 7.01
C ILE A 614 28.26 -6.73 8.02
N GLY A 615 28.57 -5.51 7.58
CA GLY A 615 28.62 -4.31 8.42
C GLY A 615 27.27 -3.76 8.89
N GLU A 616 26.15 -4.33 8.42
CA GLU A 616 24.77 -3.95 8.77
C GLU A 616 24.00 -5.10 9.47
N ARG A 617 24.68 -6.22 9.73
CA ARG A 617 24.07 -7.40 10.36
C ARG A 617 23.76 -7.17 11.83
N THR A 618 22.65 -7.74 12.31
CA THR A 618 22.35 -7.84 13.74
C THR A 618 23.48 -8.55 14.48
N VAL A 619 23.98 -7.96 15.57
CA VAL A 619 24.92 -8.63 16.48
C VAL A 619 24.13 -9.50 17.46
N ILE A 620 24.42 -10.79 17.53
CA ILE A 620 23.73 -11.72 18.43
C ILE A 620 24.71 -12.16 19.51
N ALA A 621 24.32 -12.04 20.78
CA ALA A 621 25.16 -12.37 21.94
C ALA A 621 24.33 -12.86 23.13
N SER A 622 24.95 -13.62 24.03
CA SER A 622 24.37 -13.90 25.36
C SER A 622 24.37 -12.62 26.21
N MET A 623 23.33 -12.42 27.02
CA MET A 623 23.25 -11.28 27.94
C MET A 623 24.28 -11.43 29.09
N ALA A 624 25.00 -10.36 29.39
CA ALA A 624 25.92 -10.33 30.53
C ALA A 624 25.15 -10.30 31.87
N GLN A 625 25.75 -10.85 32.94
CA GLN A 625 25.12 -10.95 34.26
C GLN A 625 24.83 -9.59 34.92
N ASP A 626 25.52 -8.53 34.50
CA ASP A 626 25.33 -7.15 34.95
C ASP A 626 24.25 -6.39 34.14
N GLY A 627 23.67 -7.01 33.11
CA GLY A 627 22.63 -6.41 32.27
C GLY A 627 23.13 -5.28 31.36
N LEU A 628 24.45 -5.17 31.12
CA LEU A 628 24.99 -4.14 30.23
C LEU A 628 24.52 -4.31 28.78
N LEU A 629 24.02 -3.23 28.19
CA LEU A 629 23.63 -3.18 26.78
C LEU A 629 24.83 -2.85 25.87
N PRO A 630 24.86 -3.38 24.62
CA PRO A 630 25.80 -2.96 23.59
C PRO A 630 25.85 -1.44 23.40
N GLN A 631 27.03 -0.88 23.14
CA GLN A 631 27.20 0.57 23.08
C GLN A 631 26.46 1.26 21.92
N GLU A 632 26.23 0.58 20.79
CA GLU A 632 25.56 1.17 19.63
C GLU A 632 24.16 0.58 19.41
N GLY A 633 23.25 1.44 18.92
CA GLY A 633 22.00 1.00 18.29
C GLY A 633 20.90 0.51 19.22
N SER A 634 19.88 -0.08 18.60
CA SER A 634 18.74 -0.67 19.30
C SER A 634 19.01 -2.11 19.74
N VAL A 635 18.35 -2.56 20.80
CA VAL A 635 18.59 -3.89 21.39
C VAL A 635 17.29 -4.65 21.56
N LEU A 636 17.24 -5.92 21.12
CA LEU A 636 16.16 -6.85 21.38
C LEU A 636 16.62 -7.89 22.41
N VAL A 637 16.05 -7.88 23.60
CA VAL A 637 16.32 -8.86 24.67
C VAL A 637 15.25 -9.95 24.62
N LEU A 638 15.67 -11.20 24.51
CA LEU A 638 14.81 -12.38 24.55
C LEU A 638 15.03 -13.07 25.91
N GLY A 639 14.02 -13.12 26.78
CA GLY A 639 14.23 -13.35 28.21
C GLY A 639 13.35 -14.39 28.89
N SER A 640 13.98 -15.27 29.70
CA SER A 640 13.32 -16.21 30.62
C SER A 640 13.39 -15.72 32.08
N PRO A 641 12.68 -16.38 33.04
CA PRO A 641 12.72 -16.02 34.46
C PRO A 641 14.13 -16.12 35.11
N GLU A 642 15.04 -16.91 34.56
CA GLU A 642 16.43 -17.03 35.04
C GLU A 642 17.18 -15.70 34.97
N SER A 643 16.95 -14.93 33.90
CA SER A 643 17.61 -13.63 33.65
C SER A 643 16.81 -12.43 34.16
N ARG A 644 15.71 -12.67 34.88
CA ARG A 644 14.74 -11.64 35.30
C ARG A 644 15.36 -10.47 36.04
N SER A 645 16.39 -10.68 36.86
CA SER A 645 17.07 -9.60 37.59
C SER A 645 17.74 -8.61 36.63
N GLY A 646 18.55 -9.09 35.69
CA GLY A 646 19.20 -8.26 34.67
C GLY A 646 18.19 -7.57 33.75
N ILE A 647 17.14 -8.29 33.34
CA ILE A 647 16.06 -7.71 32.53
C ILE A 647 15.32 -6.62 33.31
N GLN A 648 15.06 -6.82 34.62
CA GLN A 648 14.43 -5.80 35.46
C GLN A 648 15.33 -4.57 35.65
N SER A 649 16.65 -4.73 35.76
CA SER A 649 17.59 -3.61 35.78
C SER A 649 17.55 -2.80 34.47
N ILE A 650 17.51 -3.49 33.31
CA ILE A 650 17.33 -2.85 32.00
C ILE A 650 16.00 -2.08 31.95
N LEU A 651 14.89 -2.69 32.33
CA LEU A 651 13.57 -2.04 32.32
C LEU A 651 13.51 -0.85 33.29
N ALA A 652 14.05 -0.97 34.50
CA ALA A 652 14.09 0.14 35.46
C ALA A 652 14.90 1.34 34.92
N ASN A 653 16.03 1.09 34.26
CA ASN A 653 16.89 2.14 33.70
C ASN A 653 16.29 2.85 32.47
N HIS A 654 15.53 2.12 31.63
CA HIS A 654 15.07 2.63 30.32
C HIS A 654 13.56 2.91 30.24
N CYS A 655 12.74 2.20 31.01
CA CYS A 655 11.28 2.37 31.08
C CYS A 655 10.82 3.08 32.36
N GLY A 656 11.67 3.18 33.39
CA GLY A 656 11.29 3.70 34.70
C GLY A 656 10.14 2.90 35.31
N GLU A 657 9.14 3.60 35.84
CA GLU A 657 7.98 2.99 36.51
C GLU A 657 6.87 2.49 35.56
N LEU A 658 7.03 2.66 34.23
CA LEU A 658 6.03 2.25 33.24
C LEU A 658 5.81 0.72 33.21
N THR A 659 6.86 -0.05 33.52
CA THR A 659 6.76 -1.50 33.65
C THR A 659 7.78 -2.07 34.64
N ALA A 660 7.42 -3.18 35.30
CA ALA A 660 8.33 -3.93 36.15
C ALA A 660 8.00 -5.44 36.11
N LEU A 661 9.03 -6.27 36.09
CA LEU A 661 8.96 -7.71 36.32
C LEU A 661 9.03 -7.99 37.82
N ASN A 662 8.17 -8.90 38.29
CA ASN A 662 8.18 -9.38 39.68
C ASN A 662 8.24 -10.93 39.70
N ASP A 663 8.32 -11.52 40.89
CA ASP A 663 8.50 -12.96 41.06
C ASP A 663 7.33 -13.81 40.51
N ARG A 664 6.15 -13.20 40.31
CA ARG A 664 4.90 -13.88 39.92
C ARG A 664 4.31 -13.40 38.58
N GLY A 665 4.91 -12.40 37.95
CA GLY A 665 4.44 -11.83 36.69
C GLY A 665 4.98 -10.43 36.41
N VAL A 666 4.11 -9.54 35.93
CA VAL A 666 4.48 -8.26 35.31
C VAL A 666 3.52 -7.16 35.76
N THR A 667 4.06 -5.98 36.07
CA THR A 667 3.31 -4.73 36.17
C THR A 667 3.49 -3.91 34.90
N VAL A 668 2.40 -3.38 34.34
CA VAL A 668 2.39 -2.47 33.17
C VAL A 668 1.40 -1.34 33.46
N MET A 669 1.82 -0.08 33.30
CA MET A 669 0.98 1.11 33.59
C MET A 669 0.31 1.03 34.98
N GLY A 670 1.07 0.64 36.01
CA GLY A 670 0.58 0.45 37.38
C GLY A 670 -0.36 -0.75 37.60
N THR A 671 -0.74 -1.51 36.56
CA THR A 671 -1.61 -2.69 36.66
C THR A 671 -0.77 -3.97 36.72
N ALA A 672 -0.95 -4.76 37.77
CA ALA A 672 -0.24 -6.02 37.98
C ALA A 672 -0.97 -7.22 37.36
N HIS A 673 -0.23 -8.09 36.70
CA HIS A 673 -0.71 -9.32 36.09
C HIS A 673 0.19 -10.49 36.50
N GLU A 674 -0.40 -11.59 36.97
CA GLU A 674 0.32 -12.80 37.41
C GLU A 674 -0.12 -14.06 36.64
N GLY A 675 0.79 -15.04 36.54
CA GLY A 675 0.51 -16.39 36.02
C GLY A 675 1.54 -16.95 35.02
N PRO A 676 1.61 -18.28 34.86
CA PRO A 676 2.64 -18.96 34.05
C PRO A 676 2.46 -18.75 32.53
N GLY A 677 1.24 -18.48 32.07
CA GLY A 677 0.93 -18.23 30.66
C GLY A 677 1.29 -16.82 30.17
N LEU A 678 1.94 -15.99 30.99
CA LEU A 678 2.26 -14.60 30.65
C LEU A 678 3.48 -14.47 29.73
N ALA A 679 3.35 -13.59 28.74
CA ALA A 679 4.48 -13.03 28.00
C ALA A 679 4.28 -11.51 27.82
N LEU A 680 5.36 -10.75 27.88
CA LEU A 680 5.39 -9.31 27.70
C LEU A 680 6.33 -8.97 26.54
N LEU A 681 5.81 -8.29 25.52
CA LEU A 681 6.60 -7.49 24.61
C LEU A 681 6.57 -6.04 25.12
N VAL A 682 7.73 -5.42 25.30
CA VAL A 682 7.82 -4.01 25.71
C VAL A 682 9.01 -3.31 25.08
N SER A 683 8.86 -2.05 24.66
CA SER A 683 9.88 -1.22 24.02
C SER A 683 10.00 0.12 24.74
N CYS A 684 11.21 0.57 25.02
CA CYS A 684 11.51 1.82 25.70
C CYS A 684 12.70 2.52 25.04
N HIS A 685 12.74 3.85 25.07
CA HIS A 685 13.87 4.60 24.51
C HIS A 685 15.14 4.37 25.33
N ARG A 686 16.28 4.24 24.64
CA ARG A 686 17.58 4.17 25.31
C ARG A 686 17.98 5.55 25.83
N VAL A 687 17.90 5.73 27.16
CA VAL A 687 18.39 6.94 27.87
C VAL A 687 19.85 7.28 27.55
N ASP A 688 20.66 6.28 27.19
CA ASP A 688 22.07 6.42 26.81
C ASP A 688 22.31 6.58 25.30
N ARG A 689 21.30 6.31 24.45
CA ARG A 689 21.38 6.37 22.98
C ARG A 689 20.08 6.91 22.36
N PRO A 690 19.93 8.24 22.24
CA PRO A 690 18.75 8.87 21.65
C PRO A 690 18.44 8.36 20.24
N GLY A 691 17.18 7.96 20.01
CA GLY A 691 16.70 7.48 18.71
C GLY A 691 16.79 5.96 18.50
N SER A 692 17.43 5.25 19.43
CA SER A 692 17.45 3.80 19.55
C SER A 692 16.58 3.34 20.73
N VAL A 693 16.10 2.10 20.67
CA VAL A 693 15.25 1.50 21.71
C VAL A 693 15.89 0.27 22.33
N VAL A 694 15.49 -0.06 23.56
CA VAL A 694 15.57 -1.42 24.08
C VAL A 694 14.17 -2.02 24.05
N THR A 695 14.04 -3.16 23.37
CA THR A 695 12.83 -3.97 23.32
C THR A 695 13.08 -5.27 24.05
N VAL A 696 12.18 -5.68 24.93
CA VAL A 696 12.24 -6.93 25.69
C VAL A 696 11.03 -7.79 25.31
N LEU A 697 11.28 -9.04 24.91
CA LEU A 697 10.28 -10.10 24.92
C LEU A 697 10.59 -11.03 26.10
N TYR A 698 9.85 -10.84 27.21
CA TYR A 698 9.94 -11.66 28.41
C TYR A 698 8.81 -12.68 28.44
N ALA A 699 9.07 -13.91 28.86
CA ALA A 699 8.04 -14.92 29.09
C ALA A 699 8.19 -15.61 30.44
N ALA A 700 7.07 -15.83 31.13
CA ALA A 700 7.04 -16.50 32.42
C ALA A 700 7.32 -18.02 32.30
N THR A 701 7.07 -18.62 31.13
CA THR A 701 7.36 -20.03 30.81
C THR A 701 7.70 -20.21 29.32
N PRO A 702 8.40 -21.31 28.94
CA PRO A 702 8.59 -21.69 27.53
C PRO A 702 7.27 -21.81 26.75
N GLN A 703 6.21 -22.33 27.38
CA GLN A 703 4.90 -22.50 26.75
C GLN A 703 4.22 -21.15 26.44
N ALA A 704 4.49 -20.11 27.24
CA ALA A 704 3.98 -18.76 26.96
C ALA A 704 4.67 -18.14 25.74
N VAL A 705 6.02 -18.26 25.62
CA VAL A 705 6.76 -17.74 24.46
C VAL A 705 6.42 -18.50 23.17
N ALA A 706 6.31 -19.84 23.20
CA ALA A 706 6.03 -20.65 22.00
C ALA A 706 4.79 -20.18 21.21
N LYS A 707 3.74 -19.71 21.91
CA LYS A 707 2.51 -19.20 21.27
C LYS A 707 2.68 -17.84 20.59
N VAL A 708 3.56 -16.98 21.11
CA VAL A 708 3.70 -15.56 20.70
C VAL A 708 4.97 -15.26 19.89
N ALA A 709 6.02 -16.06 20.03
CA ALA A 709 7.31 -15.90 19.34
C ALA A 709 7.14 -15.77 17.82
N ARG A 710 6.26 -16.58 17.23
CA ARG A 710 5.93 -16.49 15.80
C ARG A 710 5.36 -15.11 15.43
N LEU A 711 4.53 -14.50 16.29
CA LEU A 711 3.83 -13.23 16.06
C LEU A 711 4.62 -11.98 16.48
N LEU A 712 5.85 -12.10 16.99
CA LEU A 712 6.62 -10.97 17.55
C LEU A 712 6.57 -9.68 16.70
N PHE A 713 6.89 -9.79 15.41
CA PHE A 713 6.93 -8.65 14.49
C PHE A 713 5.56 -8.14 14.02
N PHE A 714 4.48 -8.90 14.23
CA PHE A 714 3.11 -8.43 13.98
C PHE A 714 2.71 -7.33 14.98
N TYR A 715 3.23 -7.40 16.20
CA TYR A 715 3.02 -6.40 17.25
C TYR A 715 4.05 -5.26 17.24
N GLY A 716 4.70 -5.04 16.08
CA GLY A 716 5.80 -4.10 15.90
C GLY A 716 5.50 -2.63 16.24
N TRP A 717 4.22 -2.26 16.27
CA TRP A 717 3.71 -0.89 16.38
C TRP A 717 3.12 -0.51 17.74
N ASN A 718 3.36 -1.31 18.79
CA ASN A 718 2.96 -1.00 20.16
C ASN A 718 4.20 -0.87 21.05
N SER A 719 4.19 0.08 22.00
CA SER A 719 5.25 0.19 23.00
C SER A 719 5.17 -0.94 24.01
N PHE A 720 3.98 -1.49 24.25
CA PHE A 720 3.83 -2.73 25.01
C PHE A 720 2.68 -3.58 24.47
N VAL A 721 2.83 -4.90 24.59
CA VAL A 721 1.77 -5.90 24.45
C VAL A 721 1.95 -6.96 25.54
N LEU A 722 0.93 -7.11 26.37
CA LEU A 722 0.85 -8.20 27.35
C LEU A 722 -0.02 -9.32 26.79
N PHE A 723 0.52 -10.53 26.82
CA PHE A 723 -0.15 -11.75 26.43
C PHE A 723 -0.44 -12.63 27.64
N LYS A 724 -1.54 -13.37 27.59
CA LYS A 724 -1.84 -14.49 28.47
C LYS A 724 -2.31 -15.66 27.65
N ASP A 725 -1.60 -16.78 27.77
CA ASP A 725 -1.87 -18.03 27.07
C ASP A 725 -1.93 -17.90 25.54
N GLY A 726 -1.22 -16.90 24.99
CA GLY A 726 -1.14 -16.56 23.57
C GLY A 726 -2.12 -15.47 23.11
N ALA A 727 -3.11 -15.09 23.92
CA ALA A 727 -4.06 -14.03 23.61
C ALA A 727 -3.59 -12.68 24.15
N VAL A 728 -3.88 -11.57 23.45
CA VAL A 728 -3.57 -10.21 23.92
C VAL A 728 -4.51 -9.85 25.08
N VAL A 729 -3.95 -9.51 26.23
CA VAL A 729 -4.68 -8.99 27.41
C VAL A 729 -4.80 -7.47 27.33
N THR A 730 -3.70 -6.79 27.03
CA THR A 730 -3.64 -5.35 26.86
C THR A 730 -2.48 -4.97 25.95
N ARG A 731 -2.60 -3.83 25.27
CA ARG A 731 -1.55 -3.24 24.43
C ARG A 731 -1.72 -1.74 24.37
N GLY A 732 -0.64 -1.03 24.09
CA GLY A 732 -0.69 0.42 23.92
C GLY A 732 0.66 1.02 23.54
N GLU A 733 0.71 2.35 23.60
CA GLU A 733 1.92 3.13 23.46
C GLU A 733 2.22 3.88 24.76
N TRP A 734 3.49 4.23 24.98
CA TRP A 734 3.83 5.20 26.02
C TRP A 734 3.44 6.62 25.60
N PRO A 735 3.10 7.51 26.55
CA PRO A 735 2.83 8.92 26.24
C PRO A 735 3.99 9.59 25.50
N LEU A 736 3.67 10.36 24.46
CA LEU A 736 4.61 11.21 23.73
C LEU A 736 5.16 12.31 24.64
N ALA A 737 6.49 12.40 24.77
CA ALA A 737 7.14 13.46 25.55
C ALA A 737 7.49 14.70 24.71
N SER A 738 7.52 14.60 23.38
CA SER A 738 8.19 15.56 22.49
C SER A 738 7.31 16.65 21.88
N ASP A 739 6.03 16.36 21.66
CA ASP A 739 5.12 17.28 20.96
C ASP A 739 4.36 18.20 21.92
N ARG A 740 4.58 18.03 23.23
CA ARG A 740 3.99 18.81 24.30
C ARG A 740 5.00 19.86 24.78
N THR A 741 4.69 21.12 24.55
CA THR A 741 5.48 22.26 25.06
C THR A 741 4.80 22.86 26.27
N GLU A 742 5.52 23.01 27.39
CA GLU A 742 5.03 23.75 28.55
C GLU A 742 4.97 25.26 28.25
N VAL A 743 3.90 25.90 28.69
CA VAL A 743 3.70 27.35 28.50
C VAL A 743 4.31 28.10 29.68
N ARG A 744 5.32 28.92 29.40
CA ARG A 744 5.95 29.77 30.41
C ARG A 744 4.98 30.87 30.84
N PHE A 745 4.63 30.92 32.11
CA PHE A 745 3.79 31.99 32.65
C PHE A 745 4.63 33.19 33.09
N ASP A 746 4.31 34.38 32.60
CA ASP A 746 4.94 35.64 33.00
C ASP A 746 3.89 36.60 33.60
N ALA A 747 3.83 36.60 34.93
CA ALA A 747 2.98 37.47 35.72
C ALA A 747 3.53 38.91 35.88
N SER A 748 4.77 39.18 35.46
CA SER A 748 5.44 40.47 35.71
C SER A 748 5.01 41.58 34.74
N ASN A 749 4.46 41.20 33.59
CA ASN A 749 4.10 42.12 32.51
C ASN A 749 2.65 41.87 32.03
N PRO A 750 1.62 42.30 32.80
CA PRO A 750 0.22 42.17 32.39
C PRO A 750 -0.09 43.07 31.20
N ILE A 751 -0.76 42.51 30.19
CA ILE A 751 -1.20 43.26 29.00
C ILE A 751 -2.49 44.03 29.34
N ARG A 752 -2.56 45.29 28.89
CA ARG A 752 -3.70 46.21 29.08
C ARG A 752 -4.67 46.18 27.91
#